data_AF-A0A5M5C259-F1
#
_entry.id   AF-A0A5M5C259-F1
#
_cell.length_a   1.000
_cell.length_b   1.000
_cell.length_c   1.000
_cell.angle_alpha   90.00
_cell.angle_beta   90.00
_cell.angle_gamma   90.00
#
_symmetry.space_group_name_H-M   'P 1'
#
loop_
_entity.id
_entity.type
_entity.pdbx_description
1 polymer ?
#
loop_
_entity_poly.entity_id
_entity_poly.type
_entity_poly.pdbx_seq_one_letter_code
_entity_poly.pdbx_strand_id
1 'polypeptide(L)'
;MKSNIRNILLLMLFGTISACSEKTVTVSYQEYPNAFRNPMKGFREFFAPGIDRIREEYPYPYGSLTKEYMQWNMLEDDANDEVEKIIAYSNHRWKGVEDINVKVIPRVFLVWLEPWHGGKPKDPTNPDDLTGWHWPKGITPEKGPYKQRPNSVAAYVEEKDKNTPITGGYFDPSFPERVKKLVEKLGQAWDNDPRVAYVEMGIIGEWGEHHDPDLSTYWAPHDEPEHVANRTWIPGMEKILGDAFAKAFKNKKVMVRYAYEFKDYEFGIYWDSWSQPQEIVRGYEEMKKLGDRWKTQPIGGEITWNWGDLARFKSFEEVVADKDTREYVMEQIRNLHCNHLGGITWADFNEPEFRKNAEILQKAMGYRFIINEFSYPKEIKAGAQFPISFKVVNTGSSPFYYNWPVEVALLDPESHQKVWGKILEGVNISEWMPGDNWSVDEHKYQTVPATYHIRKNISIDAPIAKGKYILALTVLDPAGMQPSLRFANENYFEGGYHPMGYIGIDESVADTRLNPDLFFDIQSDKSLKYQLKQPVPVIFDTDVGNDIDDVLAMQMLFNYEKAGKIDLLGITISKSNPYSIEYIDGYCRLNERGDIPLGYAYNGATPEDGGYLRQTLDTIIEGNKILHPQRSIKDNLPEGYKLLRKLLASQPDNSVVFIAVGPETNLSRLLHSEADEYSPLDGKSLVAQKVKLLSVMGGLYGNEFDFPEWNLVQDISAAQTVFSEWPTPVIASGWELGNKLLYPHQSILNDFPDAYKHPLCVSYQIYDKMPYDRQTWDLTSVIQAIEPEKDYFELSTKGTITIDSAGHSLFNASDKGQHQYLMIQGKENIQRTLDAIVRQVTGKEEKNINQ
;
A
#
# COMPACT_ATOMS: atom_id res chain seq x y z
N MET A 1 -42.20 -6.18 22.80
CA MET A 1 -42.97 -6.16 24.08
C MET A 1 -42.04 -5.65 25.16
N LYS A 2 -42.38 -4.52 25.80
CA LYS A 2 -41.56 -3.86 26.83
C LYS A 2 -41.46 -4.76 28.06
N SER A 3 -40.26 -5.02 28.57
CA SER A 3 -40.04 -5.54 29.92
C SER A 3 -39.08 -4.64 30.68
N ASN A 4 -39.61 -4.05 31.75
CA ASN A 4 -38.92 -3.20 32.70
C ASN A 4 -38.13 -4.07 33.68
N ILE A 5 -36.81 -3.83 33.81
CA ILE A 5 -36.10 -4.11 35.06
C ILE A 5 -35.32 -2.84 35.42
N ARG A 6 -35.86 -2.12 36.40
CA ARG A 6 -35.16 -1.07 37.15
C ARG A 6 -34.06 -1.74 37.96
N ASN A 7 -32.80 -1.36 37.73
CA ASN A 7 -31.78 -1.44 38.76
C ASN A 7 -31.11 -0.08 38.94
N ILE A 8 -30.88 0.20 40.20
CA ILE A 8 -30.54 1.47 40.85
C ILE A 8 -29.29 2.11 40.27
N LEU A 9 -29.42 3.40 39.90
CA LEU A 9 -28.34 4.33 39.58
C LEU A 9 -27.31 4.34 40.72
N LEU A 10 -26.08 3.91 40.44
CA LEU A 10 -24.89 4.42 41.11
C LEU A 10 -24.24 5.37 40.11
N LEU A 11 -24.24 6.67 40.40
CA LEU A 11 -23.46 7.66 39.66
C LEU A 11 -21.97 7.25 39.76
N MET A 12 -21.43 6.61 38.73
CA MET A 12 -19.99 6.67 38.46
C MET A 12 -19.72 7.97 37.73
N LEU A 13 -18.79 8.76 38.26
CA LEU A 13 -18.31 10.00 37.64
C LEU A 13 -17.76 9.68 36.25
N PHE A 14 -18.47 10.08 35.20
CA PHE A 14 -17.95 10.12 33.83
C PHE A 14 -16.93 11.27 33.72
N GLY A 15 -15.67 10.96 33.41
CA GLY A 15 -14.62 11.88 32.97
C GLY A 15 -14.24 13.00 33.96
N THR A 16 -13.09 12.89 34.62
CA THR A 16 -12.53 14.02 35.39
C THR A 16 -11.78 14.98 34.47
N ILE A 17 -12.37 16.13 34.16
CA ILE A 17 -11.65 17.28 33.62
C ILE A 17 -11.02 18.01 34.81
N SER A 18 -9.70 17.91 34.98
CA SER A 18 -8.99 18.78 35.90
C SER A 18 -8.61 20.06 35.15
N ALA A 19 -9.31 21.16 35.43
CA ALA A 19 -8.97 22.46 34.87
C ALA A 19 -7.61 22.92 35.42
N CYS A 20 -6.58 22.92 34.56
CA CYS A 20 -5.31 23.58 34.84
C CYS A 20 -5.04 24.64 33.77
N SER A 21 -5.11 25.91 34.20
CA SER A 21 -5.07 27.18 33.43
C SER A 21 -6.36 27.52 32.65
N GLU A 22 -6.80 28.79 32.69
CA GLU A 22 -8.02 29.29 32.01
C GLU A 22 -8.04 29.08 30.47
N LYS A 23 -6.91 28.69 29.87
CA LYS A 23 -6.71 28.63 28.41
C LYS A 23 -6.55 27.21 27.84
N THR A 24 -6.25 26.22 28.67
CA THR A 24 -5.95 24.84 28.22
C THR A 24 -7.01 23.87 28.71
N VAL A 25 -7.54 23.07 27.80
CA VAL A 25 -8.44 21.97 28.09
C VAL A 25 -7.62 20.69 28.22
N THR A 26 -7.92 19.86 29.21
CA THR A 26 -7.39 18.50 29.32
C THR A 26 -8.55 17.55 29.57
N VAL A 27 -8.66 16.53 28.74
CA VAL A 27 -9.71 15.52 28.79
C VAL A 27 -9.13 14.12 28.96
N SER A 28 -9.91 13.25 29.59
CA SER A 28 -9.59 11.84 29.79
C SER A 28 -10.91 11.08 29.68
N TYR A 29 -10.92 10.07 28.82
CA TYR A 29 -12.08 9.19 28.60
C TYR A 29 -11.72 7.78 29.04
N GLN A 30 -12.70 7.06 29.57
CA GLN A 30 -12.51 5.68 30.01
C GLN A 30 -12.23 4.76 28.82
N GLU A 31 -11.59 3.63 29.13
CA GLU A 31 -11.46 2.54 28.17
C GLU A 31 -12.85 2.00 27.81
N TYR A 32 -13.12 1.83 26.51
CA TYR A 32 -14.34 1.20 26.04
C TYR A 32 -14.39 -0.27 26.50
N PRO A 33 -15.39 -0.73 27.27
CA PRO A 33 -15.29 -1.98 28.00
C PRO A 33 -15.35 -3.24 27.12
N ASN A 34 -15.92 -3.18 25.92
CA ASN A 34 -16.19 -4.37 25.13
C ASN A 34 -15.11 -4.67 24.06
N ALA A 35 -15.11 -5.90 23.53
CA ALA A 35 -14.42 -6.23 22.29
C ALA A 35 -15.04 -5.49 21.10
N PHE A 36 -14.22 -5.15 20.11
CA PHE A 36 -14.67 -4.57 18.85
C PHE A 36 -13.70 -4.87 17.72
N ARG A 37 -14.22 -4.89 16.50
CA ARG A 37 -13.45 -5.06 15.28
C ARG A 37 -12.51 -3.89 15.04
N ASN A 38 -11.23 -4.17 14.84
CA ASN A 38 -10.18 -3.22 14.47
C ASN A 38 -9.24 -3.92 13.49
N PRO A 39 -8.64 -3.25 12.49
CA PRO A 39 -7.87 -3.89 11.42
C PRO A 39 -6.64 -4.65 11.96
N MET A 40 -6.15 -5.65 11.22
CA MET A 40 -4.87 -6.35 11.49
C MET A 40 -4.79 -7.16 12.80
N LYS A 41 -5.92 -7.39 13.48
CA LYS A 41 -5.99 -8.17 14.73
C LYS A 41 -7.31 -8.88 14.93
N GLY A 42 -7.33 -9.75 15.95
CA GLY A 42 -8.54 -10.40 16.45
C GLY A 42 -8.78 -11.74 15.78
N PHE A 43 -10.05 -12.15 15.71
CA PHE A 43 -10.33 -13.41 15.03
C PHE A 43 -10.20 -13.24 13.51
N ARG A 44 -9.56 -14.21 12.89
CA ARG A 44 -9.35 -14.31 11.45
C ARG A 44 -10.30 -15.36 10.88
N GLU A 45 -11.04 -15.01 9.85
CA GLU A 45 -11.91 -15.96 9.16
C GLU A 45 -11.16 -16.67 8.02
N PHE A 46 -11.79 -17.70 7.48
CA PHE A 46 -11.49 -18.23 6.16
C PHE A 46 -12.78 -18.09 5.34
N PHE A 47 -12.97 -16.91 4.73
CA PHE A 47 -14.17 -16.52 4.00
C PHE A 47 -13.77 -15.60 2.85
N ALA A 48 -14.19 -15.95 1.63
CA ALA A 48 -13.89 -15.21 0.41
C ALA A 48 -15.11 -14.41 -0.04
N PRO A 49 -15.23 -13.11 0.28
CA PRO A 49 -16.45 -12.33 0.02
C PRO A 49 -16.83 -12.24 -1.47
N GLY A 50 -15.85 -12.42 -2.37
CA GLY A 50 -16.09 -12.43 -3.81
C GLY A 50 -16.82 -13.68 -4.32
N ILE A 51 -16.85 -14.76 -3.54
CA ILE A 51 -17.33 -16.09 -3.96
C ILE A 51 -18.34 -16.69 -2.99
N ASP A 52 -18.03 -16.63 -1.70
CA ASP A 52 -18.87 -17.19 -0.67
C ASP A 52 -20.13 -16.35 -0.48
N ARG A 53 -21.23 -17.02 -0.14
CA ARG A 53 -22.46 -16.34 0.22
C ARG A 53 -22.23 -15.45 1.45
N ILE A 54 -22.37 -14.14 1.28
CA ILE A 54 -22.35 -13.18 2.38
C ILE A 54 -23.51 -13.47 3.33
N ARG A 55 -23.17 -13.72 4.60
CA ARG A 55 -24.11 -13.97 5.70
C ARG A 55 -24.74 -12.66 6.16
N GLU A 56 -25.98 -12.70 6.67
CA GLU A 56 -26.71 -11.48 7.07
C GLU A 56 -26.01 -10.71 8.20
N GLU A 57 -25.35 -11.45 9.08
CA GLU A 57 -24.63 -10.94 10.24
C GLU A 57 -23.20 -10.47 9.91
N TYR A 58 -22.70 -10.71 8.68
CA TYR A 58 -21.36 -10.31 8.24
C TYR A 58 -21.24 -8.78 8.06
N PRO A 59 -20.05 -8.17 8.22
CA PRO A 59 -18.88 -8.74 8.87
C PRO A 59 -19.14 -9.09 10.34
N TYR A 60 -18.51 -10.17 10.82
CA TYR A 60 -18.59 -10.57 12.21
C TYR A 60 -18.02 -9.49 13.17
N PRO A 61 -18.51 -9.40 14.42
CA PRO A 61 -18.24 -8.27 15.30
C PRO A 61 -16.78 -8.17 15.78
N TYR A 62 -15.99 -9.23 15.61
CA TYR A 62 -14.71 -9.43 16.31
C TYR A 62 -13.50 -9.66 15.39
N GLY A 63 -13.71 -9.72 14.07
CA GLY A 63 -12.66 -10.00 13.08
C GLY A 63 -12.64 -9.00 11.93
N SER A 64 -11.45 -8.53 11.56
CA SER A 64 -11.16 -7.65 10.42
C SER A 64 -10.11 -8.25 9.47
N LEU A 65 -9.84 -9.55 9.64
CA LEU A 65 -8.87 -10.32 8.89
C LEU A 65 -9.58 -11.53 8.27
N THR A 66 -9.24 -11.83 7.03
CA THR A 66 -9.59 -13.10 6.38
C THR A 66 -8.33 -13.75 5.85
N LYS A 67 -8.19 -15.06 6.03
CA LYS A 67 -7.20 -15.88 5.34
C LYS A 67 -7.78 -16.29 4.01
N GLU A 68 -6.92 -16.30 3.00
CA GLU A 68 -7.30 -16.72 1.67
C GLU A 68 -6.33 -17.75 1.13
N TYR A 69 -6.82 -18.95 0.85
CA TYR A 69 -6.05 -19.94 0.10
C TYR A 69 -6.05 -19.57 -1.39
N MET A 70 -4.86 -19.33 -1.93
CA MET A 70 -4.66 -18.95 -3.32
C MET A 70 -4.03 -20.14 -4.07
N GLN A 71 -4.76 -20.71 -5.01
CA GLN A 71 -4.30 -21.88 -5.76
C GLN A 71 -3.20 -21.48 -6.75
N TRP A 72 -2.04 -22.15 -6.74
CA TRP A 72 -0.93 -21.78 -7.64
C TRP A 72 -1.37 -21.71 -9.10
N ASN A 73 -1.95 -22.77 -9.67
CA ASN A 73 -2.35 -22.82 -11.09
C ASN A 73 -3.35 -21.72 -11.52
N MET A 74 -4.09 -21.12 -10.58
CA MET A 74 -4.96 -19.99 -10.87
C MET A 74 -4.19 -18.66 -10.93
N LEU A 75 -3.09 -18.56 -10.19
CA LEU A 75 -2.16 -17.42 -10.20
C LEU A 75 -1.21 -17.46 -11.40
N GLU A 76 -0.64 -18.64 -11.66
CA GLU A 76 0.29 -18.93 -12.75
C GLU A 76 0.09 -20.39 -13.18
N ASP A 77 -0.46 -20.62 -14.36
CA ASP A 77 -0.55 -21.97 -14.93
C ASP A 77 0.65 -22.23 -15.84
N ASP A 78 0.93 -21.29 -16.75
CA ASP A 78 2.11 -21.32 -17.62
C ASP A 78 3.19 -20.39 -17.03
N ALA A 79 4.47 -20.76 -17.17
CA ALA A 79 5.57 -19.97 -16.63
C ALA A 79 5.64 -18.53 -17.20
N ASN A 80 5.06 -18.33 -18.39
CA ASN A 80 4.97 -17.05 -19.07
C ASN A 80 3.70 -16.25 -18.70
N ASP A 81 2.86 -16.73 -17.79
CA ASP A 81 1.75 -15.93 -17.29
C ASP A 81 2.31 -14.73 -16.52
N GLU A 82 1.86 -13.53 -16.87
CA GLU A 82 2.33 -12.29 -16.28
C GLU A 82 1.63 -11.96 -14.95
N VAL A 83 2.15 -10.97 -14.23
CA VAL A 83 1.64 -10.53 -12.92
C VAL A 83 0.15 -10.15 -12.94
N GLU A 84 -0.37 -9.70 -14.08
CA GLU A 84 -1.77 -9.32 -14.26
C GLU A 84 -2.72 -10.48 -13.97
N LYS A 85 -2.31 -11.73 -14.21
CA LYS A 85 -3.15 -12.90 -13.88
C LYS A 85 -3.31 -13.06 -12.37
N ILE A 86 -2.24 -12.84 -11.60
CA ILE A 86 -2.23 -12.85 -10.13
C ILE A 86 -3.14 -11.73 -9.61
N ILE A 87 -3.00 -10.52 -10.15
CA ILE A 87 -3.81 -9.35 -9.78
C ILE A 87 -5.29 -9.61 -10.10
N ALA A 88 -5.61 -10.13 -11.29
CA ALA A 88 -6.98 -10.43 -11.70
C ALA A 88 -7.64 -11.48 -10.79
N TYR A 89 -6.93 -12.57 -10.47
CA TYR A 89 -7.45 -13.58 -9.56
C TYR A 89 -7.62 -13.04 -8.14
N SER A 90 -6.68 -12.24 -7.65
CA SER A 90 -6.77 -11.55 -6.36
C SER A 90 -7.99 -10.62 -6.29
N ASN A 91 -8.21 -9.81 -7.33
CA ASN A 91 -9.38 -8.91 -7.44
C ASN A 91 -10.71 -9.67 -7.44
N HIS A 92 -10.76 -10.83 -8.08
CA HIS A 92 -11.92 -11.72 -8.07
C HIS A 92 -12.20 -12.25 -6.67
N ARG A 93 -11.19 -12.84 -6.03
CA ARG A 93 -11.32 -13.48 -4.71
C ARG A 93 -11.60 -12.49 -3.58
N TRP A 94 -11.00 -11.32 -3.63
CA TRP A 94 -11.02 -10.34 -2.52
C TRP A 94 -12.03 -9.21 -2.72
N LYS A 95 -12.91 -9.31 -3.71
CA LYS A 95 -13.88 -8.26 -4.03
C LYS A 95 -14.70 -7.83 -2.80
N GLY A 96 -14.62 -6.56 -2.45
CA GLY A 96 -15.49 -5.93 -1.43
C GLY A 96 -14.92 -5.96 0.00
N VAL A 97 -13.72 -6.48 0.22
CA VAL A 97 -13.06 -6.43 1.54
C VAL A 97 -12.79 -4.99 2.00
N GLU A 98 -12.58 -4.09 1.04
CA GLU A 98 -12.30 -2.66 1.26
C GLU A 98 -13.51 -1.94 1.86
N ASP A 99 -14.71 -2.26 1.36
CA ASP A 99 -15.98 -1.65 1.76
C ASP A 99 -16.37 -1.95 3.20
N ILE A 100 -15.74 -2.96 3.79
CA ILE A 100 -16.00 -3.41 5.17
C ILE A 100 -14.75 -3.35 6.05
N ASN A 101 -13.66 -2.71 5.62
CA ASN A 101 -12.41 -2.59 6.38
C ASN A 101 -11.84 -3.95 6.83
N VAL A 102 -11.90 -4.95 5.95
CA VAL A 102 -11.26 -6.27 6.12
C VAL A 102 -9.96 -6.31 5.33
N LYS A 103 -8.93 -6.93 5.90
CA LYS A 103 -7.64 -7.19 5.24
C LYS A 103 -7.45 -8.69 5.02
N VAL A 104 -6.71 -9.04 3.98
CA VAL A 104 -6.51 -10.41 3.50
C VAL A 104 -5.13 -10.92 3.89
N ILE A 105 -5.05 -12.16 4.33
CA ILE A 105 -3.81 -12.91 4.54
C ILE A 105 -3.77 -14.00 3.46
N PRO A 106 -3.17 -13.75 2.29
CA PRO A 106 -3.06 -14.77 1.25
C PRO A 106 -2.05 -15.85 1.65
N ARG A 107 -2.41 -17.10 1.37
CA ARG A 107 -1.56 -18.27 1.44
C ARG A 107 -1.61 -18.98 0.10
N VAL A 108 -0.53 -18.91 -0.68
CA VAL A 108 -0.42 -19.73 -1.90
C VAL A 108 -0.22 -21.17 -1.49
N PHE A 109 -0.95 -22.11 -2.10
CA PHE A 109 -0.80 -23.55 -1.83
C PHE A 109 -0.90 -24.37 -3.12
N LEU A 110 -0.42 -25.61 -3.04
CA LEU A 110 -0.43 -26.58 -4.13
C LEU A 110 -1.25 -27.81 -3.81
N VAL A 111 -1.16 -28.34 -2.60
CA VAL A 111 -1.84 -29.57 -2.20
C VAL A 111 -2.75 -29.25 -1.02
N TRP A 112 -4.05 -29.49 -1.18
CA TRP A 112 -4.98 -29.47 -0.05
C TRP A 112 -4.81 -30.71 0.83
N LEU A 113 -4.71 -31.89 0.21
CA LEU A 113 -4.49 -33.17 0.87
C LEU A 113 -3.74 -34.07 -0.12
N GLU A 114 -2.73 -34.79 0.35
CA GLU A 114 -1.88 -35.66 -0.46
C GLU A 114 -2.66 -36.87 -0.99
N PRO A 115 -2.29 -37.43 -2.17
CA PRO A 115 -2.96 -38.58 -2.75
C PRO A 115 -2.99 -39.79 -1.82
N TRP A 116 -1.94 -40.00 -1.02
CA TRP A 116 -1.85 -41.10 -0.07
C TRP A 116 -2.58 -40.85 1.25
N HIS A 117 -3.06 -39.63 1.50
CA HIS A 117 -3.99 -39.29 2.59
C HIS A 117 -5.46 -39.29 2.13
N GLY A 118 -5.72 -39.64 0.87
CA GLY A 118 -7.05 -39.68 0.27
C GLY A 118 -7.40 -38.43 -0.53
N GLY A 119 -6.42 -37.56 -0.78
CA GLY A 119 -6.50 -36.43 -1.69
C GLY A 119 -6.86 -36.85 -3.11
N LYS A 120 -7.45 -35.92 -3.86
CA LYS A 120 -7.91 -36.12 -5.24
C LYS A 120 -7.45 -34.95 -6.12
N PRO A 121 -7.43 -35.09 -7.45
CA PRO A 121 -7.25 -33.93 -8.30
C PRO A 121 -8.38 -32.92 -8.08
N LYS A 122 -8.06 -31.63 -8.21
CA LYS A 122 -9.06 -30.55 -8.27
C LYS A 122 -10.14 -30.86 -9.30
N ASP A 123 -11.39 -30.46 -9.02
CA ASP A 123 -12.46 -30.45 -10.03
C ASP A 123 -12.13 -29.44 -11.16
N PRO A 124 -11.88 -29.90 -12.40
CA PRO A 124 -11.53 -29.00 -13.51
C PRO A 124 -12.68 -28.08 -13.94
N THR A 125 -13.91 -28.34 -13.48
CA THR A 125 -15.09 -27.52 -13.80
C THR A 125 -15.33 -26.40 -12.79
N ASN A 126 -14.67 -26.44 -11.63
CA ASN A 126 -14.77 -25.42 -10.60
C ASN A 126 -13.41 -24.71 -10.41
N PRO A 127 -13.20 -23.52 -11.00
CA PRO A 127 -11.93 -22.81 -10.89
C PRO A 127 -11.59 -22.41 -9.46
N ASP A 128 -12.58 -22.31 -8.58
CA ASP A 128 -12.45 -21.93 -7.17
C ASP A 128 -12.52 -23.13 -6.21
N ASP A 129 -12.45 -24.36 -6.73
CA ASP A 129 -12.30 -25.57 -5.92
C ASP A 129 -10.93 -25.57 -5.24
N LEU A 130 -10.92 -25.35 -3.93
CA LEU A 130 -9.69 -25.42 -3.14
C LEU A 130 -9.27 -26.85 -2.83
N THR A 131 -10.18 -27.81 -2.99
CA THR A 131 -9.87 -29.21 -2.71
C THR A 131 -8.92 -29.78 -3.76
N GLY A 132 -8.13 -30.76 -3.34
CA GLY A 132 -7.19 -31.44 -4.21
C GLY A 132 -5.87 -30.71 -4.46
N TRP A 133 -5.20 -31.07 -5.57
CA TRP A 133 -3.91 -30.52 -5.94
C TRP A 133 -3.95 -29.62 -7.19
N HIS A 134 -3.07 -28.61 -7.20
CA HIS A 134 -3.13 -27.42 -8.04
C HIS A 134 -1.82 -27.19 -8.81
N TRP A 135 -1.19 -28.27 -9.28
CA TRP A 135 0.08 -28.20 -10.02
C TRP A 135 -0.06 -27.38 -11.31
N PRO A 136 0.84 -26.41 -11.56
CA PRO A 136 0.83 -25.64 -12.80
C PRO A 136 1.34 -26.49 -13.98
N LYS A 137 0.99 -26.09 -15.19
CA LYS A 137 1.48 -26.73 -16.41
C LYS A 137 3.01 -26.84 -16.43
N GLY A 138 3.48 -28.02 -16.81
CA GLY A 138 4.90 -28.36 -16.89
C GLY A 138 5.48 -28.98 -15.62
N ILE A 139 4.74 -29.03 -14.51
CA ILE A 139 5.10 -29.78 -13.30
C ILE A 139 4.23 -31.02 -13.22
N THR A 140 4.83 -32.21 -13.32
CA THR A 140 4.07 -33.47 -13.22
C THR A 140 3.65 -33.70 -11.77
N PRO A 141 2.42 -34.17 -11.48
CA PRO A 141 2.01 -34.51 -10.12
C PRO A 141 2.91 -35.54 -9.44
N GLU A 142 2.88 -35.58 -8.12
CA GLU A 142 3.73 -36.45 -7.32
C GLU A 142 3.45 -37.93 -7.52
N LYS A 143 4.54 -38.70 -7.49
CA LYS A 143 4.50 -40.15 -7.52
C LYS A 143 5.47 -40.69 -6.47
N GLY A 144 4.90 -41.33 -5.45
CA GLY A 144 5.63 -41.86 -4.31
C GLY A 144 5.33 -43.32 -3.99
N PRO A 145 6.08 -43.92 -3.04
CA PRO A 145 5.87 -45.29 -2.58
C PRO A 145 4.74 -45.44 -1.54
N TYR A 146 4.13 -44.33 -1.10
CA TYR A 146 3.11 -44.35 -0.07
C TYR A 146 1.86 -45.13 -0.47
N LYS A 147 1.31 -45.83 0.51
CA LYS A 147 0.01 -46.49 0.45
C LYS A 147 -0.86 -45.92 1.56
N GLN A 148 -2.08 -45.53 1.21
CA GLN A 148 -3.07 -45.13 2.20
C GLN A 148 -3.43 -46.32 3.10
N ARG A 149 -3.47 -46.11 4.41
CA ARG A 149 -4.02 -47.10 5.33
C ARG A 149 -5.54 -47.17 5.13
N PRO A 150 -6.13 -48.37 4.93
CA PRO A 150 -7.57 -48.47 4.72
C PRO A 150 -8.39 -47.79 5.82
N ASN A 151 -9.35 -46.95 5.44
CA ASN A 151 -10.21 -46.16 6.34
C ASN A 151 -9.46 -45.21 7.28
N SER A 152 -8.28 -44.73 6.88
CA SER A 152 -7.48 -43.78 7.65
C SER A 152 -6.88 -42.74 6.70
N VAL A 153 -6.62 -41.55 7.24
CA VAL A 153 -5.86 -40.49 6.57
C VAL A 153 -4.35 -40.72 6.67
N ALA A 154 -3.88 -41.73 7.40
CA ALA A 154 -2.47 -42.02 7.53
C ALA A 154 -1.93 -42.85 6.35
N ALA A 155 -0.67 -42.61 5.99
CA ALA A 155 0.03 -43.41 4.99
C ALA A 155 0.98 -44.45 5.63
N TYR A 156 1.54 -45.31 4.78
CA TYR A 156 2.69 -46.15 5.12
C TYR A 156 3.49 -46.49 3.87
N VAL A 157 4.75 -46.88 4.07
CA VAL A 157 5.63 -47.41 3.02
C VAL A 157 6.00 -48.85 3.33
N GLU A 158 6.08 -49.69 2.30
CA GLU A 158 6.53 -51.07 2.47
C GLU A 158 8.05 -51.11 2.71
N GLU A 159 8.54 -52.02 3.54
CA GLU A 159 9.97 -52.12 3.89
C GLU A 159 10.90 -52.18 2.66
N LYS A 160 10.45 -52.81 1.57
CA LYS A 160 11.21 -52.88 0.30
C LYS A 160 11.39 -51.52 -0.39
N ASP A 161 10.51 -50.56 -0.10
CA ASP A 161 10.43 -49.24 -0.72
C ASP A 161 10.89 -48.11 0.24
N LYS A 162 11.46 -48.45 1.40
CA LYS A 162 11.83 -47.49 2.46
C LYS A 162 12.81 -46.38 2.04
N ASN A 163 13.56 -46.58 0.96
CA ASN A 163 14.51 -45.60 0.43
C ASN A 163 14.05 -45.04 -0.94
N THR A 164 12.83 -45.37 -1.37
CA THR A 164 12.30 -44.92 -2.65
C THR A 164 11.87 -43.45 -2.53
N PRO A 165 12.46 -42.52 -3.31
CA PRO A 165 12.07 -41.12 -3.26
C PRO A 165 10.71 -40.89 -3.96
N ILE A 166 10.08 -39.76 -3.68
CA ILE A 166 9.02 -39.19 -4.50
C ILE A 166 9.65 -38.53 -5.73
N THR A 167 8.94 -38.59 -6.85
CA THR A 167 9.28 -37.85 -8.08
C THR A 167 8.11 -36.99 -8.52
N GLY A 168 8.38 -35.86 -9.18
CA GLY A 168 7.36 -34.89 -9.58
C GLY A 168 6.95 -33.98 -8.42
N GLY A 169 6.01 -33.07 -8.69
CA GLY A 169 5.49 -32.08 -7.76
C GLY A 169 6.58 -31.26 -7.09
N TYR A 170 6.63 -31.30 -5.76
CA TYR A 170 7.64 -30.60 -4.96
C TYR A 170 9.07 -31.04 -5.27
N PHE A 171 9.25 -32.25 -5.79
CA PHE A 171 10.53 -32.87 -6.12
C PHE A 171 10.86 -32.82 -7.62
N ASP A 172 10.07 -32.09 -8.42
CA ASP A 172 10.39 -31.84 -9.82
C ASP A 172 11.68 -30.99 -9.92
N PRO A 173 12.67 -31.33 -10.78
CA PRO A 173 13.91 -30.57 -10.89
C PRO A 173 13.73 -29.08 -11.25
N SER A 174 12.62 -28.74 -11.90
CA SER A 174 12.28 -27.35 -12.27
C SER A 174 11.58 -26.57 -11.16
N PHE A 175 11.05 -27.26 -10.14
CA PHE A 175 10.22 -26.68 -9.09
C PHE A 175 10.90 -25.50 -8.36
N PRO A 176 12.17 -25.59 -7.92
CA PRO A 176 12.79 -24.48 -7.16
C PRO A 176 12.88 -23.18 -7.97
N GLU A 177 13.13 -23.27 -9.28
CA GLU A 177 13.20 -22.10 -10.15
C GLU A 177 11.80 -21.55 -10.48
N ARG A 178 10.80 -22.43 -10.65
CA ARG A 178 9.40 -22.02 -10.81
C ARG A 178 8.87 -21.28 -9.60
N VAL A 179 9.17 -21.76 -8.39
CA VAL A 179 8.81 -21.08 -7.13
C VAL A 179 9.40 -19.68 -7.07
N LYS A 180 10.70 -19.51 -7.37
CA LYS A 180 11.36 -18.19 -7.31
C LYS A 180 10.66 -17.18 -8.22
N LYS A 181 10.35 -17.57 -9.45
CA LYS A 181 9.68 -16.71 -10.43
C LYS A 181 8.25 -16.38 -10.01
N LEU A 182 7.50 -17.36 -9.50
CA LEU A 182 6.17 -17.11 -8.94
C LEU A 182 6.26 -16.08 -7.82
N VAL A 183 7.13 -16.30 -6.82
CA VAL A 183 7.27 -15.43 -5.64
C VAL A 183 7.67 -14.00 -6.04
N GLU A 184 8.48 -13.83 -7.07
CA GLU A 184 8.79 -12.51 -7.63
C GLU A 184 7.53 -11.80 -8.15
N LYS A 185 6.68 -12.50 -8.91
CA LYS A 185 5.38 -11.96 -9.37
C LYS A 185 4.40 -11.73 -8.21
N LEU A 186 4.41 -12.58 -7.18
CA LEU A 186 3.61 -12.35 -5.97
C LEU A 186 4.04 -11.06 -5.26
N GLY A 187 5.35 -10.80 -5.16
CA GLY A 187 5.88 -9.54 -4.62
C GLY A 187 5.39 -8.33 -5.42
N GLN A 188 5.47 -8.40 -6.75
CA GLN A 188 4.96 -7.34 -7.65
C GLN A 188 3.45 -7.10 -7.44
N ALA A 189 2.64 -8.16 -7.27
CA ALA A 189 1.20 -8.05 -7.11
C ALA A 189 0.77 -7.60 -5.70
N TRP A 190 1.45 -8.06 -4.64
CA TRP A 190 0.91 -8.02 -3.28
C TRP A 190 1.72 -7.18 -2.29
N ASP A 191 3.00 -6.90 -2.54
CA ASP A 191 3.84 -6.19 -1.55
C ASP A 191 3.35 -4.76 -1.28
N ASN A 192 2.71 -4.14 -2.26
CA ASN A 192 2.09 -2.82 -2.13
C ASN A 192 0.55 -2.84 -2.16
N ASP A 193 -0.07 -4.03 -2.26
CA ASP A 193 -1.53 -4.12 -2.25
C ASP A 193 -2.05 -3.79 -0.84
N PRO A 194 -2.85 -2.74 -0.66
CA PRO A 194 -3.30 -2.34 0.66
C PRO A 194 -4.33 -3.29 1.27
N ARG A 195 -4.90 -4.22 0.51
CA ARG A 195 -5.77 -5.27 1.05
C ARG A 195 -4.97 -6.30 1.83
N VAL A 196 -3.71 -6.52 1.46
CA VAL A 196 -2.86 -7.55 2.08
C VAL A 196 -2.39 -7.09 3.46
N ALA A 197 -2.77 -7.87 4.48
CA ALA A 197 -2.34 -7.72 5.85
C ALA A 197 -0.92 -8.24 6.05
N TYR A 198 -0.73 -9.53 5.75
CA TYR A 198 0.49 -10.30 5.88
C TYR A 198 0.45 -11.40 4.81
N VAL A 199 1.59 -12.01 4.47
CA VAL A 199 1.65 -13.13 3.53
C VAL A 199 2.03 -14.40 4.27
N GLU A 200 1.22 -15.45 4.19
CA GLU A 200 1.57 -16.77 4.72
C GLU A 200 2.28 -17.57 3.63
N MET A 201 3.51 -18.01 3.93
CA MET A 201 4.29 -18.85 3.04
C MET A 201 3.74 -20.28 3.06
N GLY A 202 2.77 -20.63 2.22
CA GLY A 202 2.16 -21.97 2.21
C GLY A 202 2.45 -22.84 1.00
N ILE A 203 3.51 -22.59 0.24
CA ILE A 203 3.70 -23.30 -1.03
C ILE A 203 3.89 -24.82 -0.82
N ILE A 204 4.59 -25.20 0.26
CA ILE A 204 4.99 -26.58 0.54
C ILE A 204 4.09 -27.21 1.59
N GLY A 205 3.71 -28.47 1.34
CA GLY A 205 2.96 -29.31 2.25
C GLY A 205 1.45 -29.17 2.14
N GLU A 206 0.74 -30.08 2.82
CA GLU A 206 -0.72 -30.07 2.88
C GLU A 206 -1.23 -28.75 3.49
N TRP A 207 -2.25 -28.16 2.85
CA TRP A 207 -2.79 -26.82 3.17
C TRP A 207 -1.71 -25.72 3.23
N GLY A 208 -0.54 -25.97 2.67
CA GLY A 208 0.60 -25.07 2.79
C GLY A 208 1.13 -24.90 4.20
N GLU A 209 1.31 -26.00 4.92
CA GLU A 209 1.74 -25.98 6.32
C GLU A 209 3.13 -26.55 6.56
N HIS A 210 3.99 -26.58 5.53
CA HIS A 210 5.40 -26.97 5.64
C HIS A 210 5.63 -28.39 6.21
N HIS A 211 4.66 -29.29 6.05
CA HIS A 211 4.79 -30.70 6.40
C HIS A 211 4.25 -31.56 5.27
N ASP A 212 4.77 -32.79 5.17
CA ASP A 212 4.42 -33.77 4.15
C ASP A 212 4.47 -33.18 2.71
N PRO A 213 5.65 -32.72 2.24
CA PRO A 213 6.98 -32.89 2.86
C PRO A 213 7.42 -31.73 3.76
N ASP A 214 8.31 -32.03 4.70
CA ASP A 214 8.94 -31.04 5.57
C ASP A 214 10.00 -30.20 4.85
N LEU A 215 10.32 -29.04 5.42
CA LEU A 215 11.40 -28.15 4.96
C LEU A 215 12.68 -28.26 5.79
N SER A 216 12.62 -28.92 6.94
CA SER A 216 13.79 -29.21 7.77
C SER A 216 13.75 -30.64 8.30
N THR A 217 14.87 -31.11 8.85
CA THR A 217 14.96 -32.40 9.53
C THR A 217 15.06 -32.25 11.05
N TYR A 218 14.58 -31.11 11.59
CA TYR A 218 14.76 -30.77 13.01
C TYR A 218 13.90 -31.65 13.93
N TRP A 219 12.69 -32.01 13.49
CA TRP A 219 11.78 -32.95 14.14
C TRP A 219 11.41 -34.06 13.16
N ALA A 220 11.18 -35.27 13.65
CA ALA A 220 10.74 -36.39 12.83
C ALA A 220 9.49 -36.06 11.99
N PRO A 221 9.38 -36.63 10.76
CA PRO A 221 8.24 -36.38 9.89
C PRO A 221 6.96 -37.03 10.45
N HIS A 222 5.80 -36.63 9.93
CA HIS A 222 4.51 -37.11 10.46
C HIS A 222 4.25 -38.59 10.18
N ASP A 223 4.52 -39.05 8.95
CA ASP A 223 4.18 -40.42 8.53
C ASP A 223 5.28 -41.47 8.76
N GLU A 224 6.48 -41.04 9.14
CA GLU A 224 7.66 -41.91 9.20
C GLU A 224 8.56 -41.65 10.41
N PRO A 225 9.28 -42.68 10.89
CA PRO A 225 10.13 -42.52 12.08
C PRO A 225 11.37 -41.64 11.82
N GLU A 226 11.82 -41.54 10.57
CA GLU A 226 13.07 -40.86 10.19
C GLU A 226 12.89 -40.15 8.85
N HIS A 227 13.65 -39.08 8.62
CA HIS A 227 13.59 -38.40 7.33
C HIS A 227 14.25 -39.20 6.21
N VAL A 228 13.62 -39.15 5.03
CA VAL A 228 14.19 -39.59 3.77
C VAL A 228 14.17 -38.44 2.79
N ALA A 229 15.36 -38.03 2.34
CA ALA A 229 15.54 -36.96 1.38
C ALA A 229 14.76 -37.24 0.10
N ASN A 230 14.13 -36.20 -0.44
CA ASN A 230 13.24 -36.27 -1.61
C ASN A 230 11.99 -37.14 -1.40
N ARG A 231 11.51 -37.25 -0.15
CA ARG A 231 10.25 -37.90 0.17
C ARG A 231 9.56 -37.26 1.36
N THR A 232 10.19 -37.30 2.54
CA THR A 232 9.64 -36.65 3.74
C THR A 232 10.19 -35.26 3.95
N TRP A 233 11.24 -34.89 3.21
CA TRP A 233 11.92 -33.60 3.32
C TRP A 233 12.51 -33.17 1.97
N ILE A 234 12.47 -31.86 1.67
CA ILE A 234 13.06 -31.25 0.48
C ILE A 234 14.37 -30.52 0.84
N PRO A 235 15.56 -31.08 0.55
CA PRO A 235 16.83 -30.46 0.95
C PRO A 235 17.07 -29.07 0.33
N GLY A 236 17.32 -28.06 1.18
CA GLY A 236 17.72 -26.71 0.77
C GLY A 236 16.59 -25.81 0.28
N MET A 237 15.35 -26.30 0.27
CA MET A 237 14.18 -25.54 -0.18
C MET A 237 13.87 -24.37 0.76
N GLU A 238 14.13 -24.52 2.06
CA GLU A 238 13.99 -23.47 3.08
C GLU A 238 14.85 -22.23 2.75
N LYS A 239 16.06 -22.44 2.22
CA LYS A 239 16.92 -21.33 1.80
C LYS A 239 16.36 -20.65 0.55
N ILE A 240 15.91 -21.42 -0.43
CA ILE A 240 15.35 -20.92 -1.69
C ILE A 240 14.09 -20.09 -1.45
N LEU A 241 13.14 -20.62 -0.68
CA LEU A 241 11.92 -19.92 -0.31
C LEU A 241 12.23 -18.66 0.50
N GLY A 242 13.10 -18.77 1.51
CA GLY A 242 13.45 -17.64 2.35
C GLY A 242 14.08 -16.48 1.56
N ASP A 243 15.02 -16.78 0.65
CA ASP A 243 15.63 -15.76 -0.22
C ASP A 243 14.61 -15.11 -1.15
N ALA A 244 13.74 -15.92 -1.76
CA ALA A 244 12.74 -15.43 -2.71
C ALA A 244 11.74 -14.51 -2.02
N PHE A 245 11.17 -14.93 -0.88
CA PHE A 245 10.18 -14.14 -0.15
C PHE A 245 10.79 -12.88 0.48
N ALA A 246 12.00 -12.97 1.05
CA ALA A 246 12.69 -11.79 1.59
C ALA A 246 13.05 -10.76 0.52
N LYS A 247 13.36 -11.20 -0.71
CA LYS A 247 13.59 -10.30 -1.86
C LYS A 247 12.27 -9.66 -2.33
N ALA A 248 11.21 -10.47 -2.44
CA ALA A 248 9.95 -10.07 -3.05
C ALA A 248 9.07 -9.19 -2.16
N PHE A 249 9.11 -9.40 -0.84
CA PHE A 249 8.27 -8.68 0.12
C PHE A 249 9.10 -7.79 1.03
N LYS A 250 9.13 -6.49 0.72
CA LYS A 250 9.85 -5.47 1.50
C LYS A 250 8.89 -4.68 2.39
N ASN A 251 7.65 -4.51 1.93
CA ASN A 251 6.64 -3.68 2.56
C ASN A 251 5.60 -4.50 3.32
N LYS A 252 5.36 -5.77 2.96
CA LYS A 252 4.51 -6.72 3.72
C LYS A 252 5.34 -7.67 4.57
N LYS A 253 4.77 -8.07 5.71
CA LYS A 253 5.36 -9.09 6.56
C LYS A 253 5.03 -10.49 6.04
N VAL A 254 6.03 -11.35 6.00
CA VAL A 254 5.90 -12.77 5.65
C VAL A 254 5.83 -13.59 6.93
N MET A 255 4.99 -14.62 6.93
CA MET A 255 4.78 -15.54 8.04
C MET A 255 5.09 -16.96 7.59
N VAL A 256 5.69 -17.76 8.49
CA VAL A 256 6.01 -19.19 8.27
C VAL A 256 5.34 -20.07 9.34
N ARG A 257 5.14 -21.36 9.04
CA ARG A 257 4.44 -22.26 9.96
C ARG A 257 5.19 -22.53 11.27
N TYR A 258 6.49 -22.79 11.17
CA TYR A 258 7.28 -23.37 12.25
C TYR A 258 8.43 -22.45 12.67
N ALA A 259 8.51 -22.16 13.98
CA ALA A 259 9.52 -21.28 14.57
C ALA A 259 10.97 -21.83 14.50
N TYR A 260 11.12 -23.13 14.29
CA TYR A 260 12.42 -23.77 14.15
C TYR A 260 12.94 -23.77 12.71
N GLU A 261 12.13 -23.33 11.74
CA GLU A 261 12.51 -23.15 10.33
C GLU A 261 12.85 -21.69 10.03
N PHE A 262 13.50 -21.43 8.89
CA PHE A 262 13.78 -20.07 8.39
C PHE A 262 14.50 -19.13 9.40
N LYS A 263 15.36 -19.68 10.26
CA LYS A 263 16.02 -18.90 11.33
C LYS A 263 16.93 -17.77 10.84
N ASP A 264 17.39 -17.83 9.60
CA ASP A 264 18.19 -16.78 8.96
C ASP A 264 17.36 -15.57 8.49
N TYR A 265 16.03 -15.62 8.64
CA TYR A 265 15.09 -14.60 8.17
C TYR A 265 14.23 -14.05 9.31
N GLU A 266 13.83 -12.80 9.16
CA GLU A 266 12.96 -12.09 10.09
C GLU A 266 11.48 -12.26 9.71
N PHE A 267 11.02 -13.51 9.65
CA PHE A 267 9.61 -13.83 9.37
C PHE A 267 8.79 -13.98 10.66
N GLY A 268 7.50 -13.67 10.56
CA GLY A 268 6.48 -13.94 11.58
C GLY A 268 6.05 -15.41 11.58
N ILE A 269 5.11 -15.77 12.47
CA ILE A 269 4.66 -17.15 12.64
C ILE A 269 3.15 -17.28 12.48
N TYR A 270 2.69 -18.20 11.64
CA TYR A 270 1.31 -18.68 11.66
C TYR A 270 1.29 -20.11 12.20
N TRP A 271 0.61 -20.35 13.32
CA TRP A 271 0.58 -21.67 13.95
C TRP A 271 -0.84 -22.24 14.02
N ASP A 272 -1.22 -23.02 13.01
CA ASP A 272 -2.51 -23.71 12.85
C ASP A 272 -2.65 -24.98 13.76
N SER A 273 -2.08 -24.92 14.96
CA SER A 273 -2.18 -25.95 16.01
C SER A 273 -2.27 -25.33 17.41
N TRP A 274 -2.84 -24.13 17.47
CA TRP A 274 -2.86 -23.32 18.67
C TRP A 274 -3.54 -24.04 19.83
N SER A 275 -2.94 -23.98 21.02
CA SER A 275 -3.41 -24.64 22.24
C SER A 275 -3.53 -26.17 22.20
N GLN A 276 -2.93 -26.85 21.21
CA GLN A 276 -2.86 -28.31 21.22
C GLN A 276 -1.84 -28.80 22.26
N PRO A 277 -2.24 -29.67 23.22
CA PRO A 277 -1.31 -30.22 24.23
C PRO A 277 -0.14 -30.98 23.60
N GLN A 278 -0.38 -31.67 22.48
CA GLN A 278 0.62 -32.41 21.72
C GLN A 278 1.74 -31.51 21.16
N GLU A 279 1.48 -30.21 21.00
CA GLU A 279 2.39 -29.27 20.33
C GLU A 279 3.08 -28.30 21.31
N ILE A 280 3.09 -28.62 22.61
CA ILE A 280 3.74 -27.76 23.61
C ILE A 280 5.24 -27.60 23.35
N VAL A 281 5.95 -28.69 23.06
CA VAL A 281 7.39 -28.66 22.81
C VAL A 281 7.68 -28.17 21.40
N ARG A 282 7.06 -28.80 20.39
CA ARG A 282 7.34 -28.51 18.96
C ARG A 282 6.88 -27.12 18.53
N GLY A 283 5.79 -26.61 19.09
CA GLY A 283 5.21 -25.31 18.74
C GLY A 283 5.44 -24.24 19.81
N TYR A 284 4.78 -24.37 20.96
CA TYR A 284 4.74 -23.30 21.98
C TYR A 284 6.15 -22.93 22.51
N GLU A 285 6.93 -23.92 22.94
CA GLU A 285 8.29 -23.68 23.45
C GLU A 285 9.26 -23.19 22.37
N GLU A 286 9.15 -23.69 21.13
CA GLU A 286 9.98 -23.20 20.01
C GLU A 286 9.64 -21.75 19.63
N MET A 287 8.37 -21.36 19.62
CA MET A 287 7.99 -19.96 19.40
C MET A 287 8.52 -19.04 20.51
N LYS A 288 8.52 -19.48 21.77
CA LYS A 288 9.12 -18.69 22.88
C LYS A 288 10.62 -18.45 22.68
N LYS A 289 11.34 -19.35 22.00
CA LYS A 289 12.77 -19.18 21.71
C LYS A 289 13.06 -18.07 20.70
N LEU A 290 12.05 -17.61 19.94
CA LEU A 290 12.21 -16.48 19.01
C LEU A 290 12.43 -15.14 19.73
N GLY A 291 12.17 -15.06 21.04
CA GLY A 291 12.39 -13.86 21.83
C GLY A 291 11.63 -12.66 21.26
N ASP A 292 12.36 -11.57 20.98
CA ASP A 292 11.80 -10.28 20.58
C ASP A 292 11.25 -10.22 19.13
N ARG A 293 11.20 -11.34 18.40
CA ARG A 293 10.64 -11.41 17.03
C ARG A 293 9.24 -10.80 16.94
N TRP A 294 8.41 -11.00 17.96
CA TRP A 294 7.05 -10.45 18.05
C TRP A 294 6.98 -8.91 18.06
N LYS A 295 8.08 -8.21 18.40
CA LYS A 295 8.09 -6.74 18.39
C LYS A 295 8.02 -6.16 16.98
N THR A 296 8.42 -6.95 15.98
CA THR A 296 8.52 -6.49 14.58
C THR A 296 7.79 -7.38 13.59
N GLN A 297 7.43 -8.60 13.98
CA GLN A 297 6.77 -9.58 13.12
C GLN A 297 5.48 -10.13 13.75
N PRO A 298 4.43 -10.36 12.94
CA PRO A 298 3.15 -10.90 13.42
C PRO A 298 3.29 -12.34 13.91
N ILE A 299 2.51 -12.67 14.94
CA ILE A 299 2.35 -14.03 15.45
C ILE A 299 0.86 -14.31 15.51
N GLY A 300 0.41 -15.30 14.75
CA GLY A 300 -0.98 -15.74 14.71
C GLY A 300 -1.06 -17.23 14.42
N GLY A 301 -2.24 -17.68 13.97
CA GLY A 301 -2.46 -19.08 13.65
C GLY A 301 -3.93 -19.47 13.70
N GLU A 302 -4.20 -20.69 14.16
CA GLU A 302 -5.55 -21.26 14.23
C GLU A 302 -5.68 -22.22 15.40
N ILE A 303 -6.77 -22.09 16.15
CA ILE A 303 -7.18 -23.10 17.12
C ILE A 303 -7.87 -24.20 16.34
N THR A 304 -7.15 -25.28 16.05
CA THR A 304 -7.68 -26.45 15.34
C THR A 304 -8.16 -27.48 16.34
N TRP A 305 -9.47 -27.73 16.39
CA TRP A 305 -10.05 -28.69 17.36
C TRP A 305 -10.39 -30.04 16.75
N ASN A 306 -10.25 -30.24 15.44
CA ASN A 306 -10.60 -31.48 14.76
C ASN A 306 -9.57 -32.61 14.94
N TRP A 307 -8.50 -32.40 15.71
CA TRP A 307 -7.46 -33.40 15.98
C TRP A 307 -6.89 -33.27 17.40
N GLY A 308 -6.03 -34.21 17.79
CA GLY A 308 -5.35 -34.20 19.09
C GLY A 308 -6.33 -34.28 20.26
N ASP A 309 -5.96 -33.68 21.39
CA ASP A 309 -6.81 -33.68 22.58
C ASP A 309 -8.03 -32.76 22.44
N LEU A 310 -7.95 -31.75 21.57
CA LEU A 310 -9.07 -30.85 21.31
C LEU A 310 -10.20 -31.52 20.50
N ALA A 311 -9.95 -32.66 19.84
CA ALA A 311 -10.95 -33.47 19.14
C ALA A 311 -12.09 -34.02 20.03
N ARG A 312 -11.96 -33.89 21.36
CA ARG A 312 -13.07 -34.14 22.28
C ARG A 312 -14.21 -33.13 22.15
N PHE A 313 -13.93 -31.93 21.61
CA PHE A 313 -14.91 -30.89 21.35
C PHE A 313 -15.46 -31.00 19.92
N LYS A 314 -16.73 -30.66 19.75
CA LYS A 314 -17.43 -30.74 18.46
C LYS A 314 -17.38 -29.44 17.67
N SER A 315 -17.11 -28.33 18.32
CA SER A 315 -17.09 -27.01 17.70
C SER A 315 -16.16 -26.05 18.44
N PHE A 316 -15.83 -24.92 17.79
CA PHE A 316 -15.03 -23.87 18.40
C PHE A 316 -15.71 -23.27 19.64
N GLU A 317 -17.04 -23.17 19.64
CA GLU A 317 -17.84 -22.70 20.77
C GLU A 317 -17.61 -23.55 22.02
N GLU A 318 -17.60 -24.88 21.87
CA GLU A 318 -17.32 -25.79 22.99
C GLU A 318 -15.87 -25.62 23.51
N VAL A 319 -14.90 -25.42 22.60
CA VAL A 319 -13.49 -25.20 22.94
C VAL A 319 -13.32 -23.96 23.82
N VAL A 320 -13.95 -22.84 23.43
CA VAL A 320 -13.83 -21.58 24.19
C VAL A 320 -14.80 -21.51 25.37
N ALA A 321 -15.83 -22.35 25.43
CA ALA A 321 -16.70 -22.49 26.61
C ALA A 321 -15.97 -23.17 27.76
N ASP A 322 -15.15 -24.19 27.46
CA ASP A 322 -14.31 -24.88 28.43
C ASP A 322 -13.32 -23.91 29.11
N LYS A 323 -13.43 -23.80 30.43
CA LYS A 323 -12.70 -22.78 31.19
C LYS A 323 -11.19 -23.00 31.11
N ASP A 324 -10.72 -24.22 31.30
CA ASP A 324 -9.30 -24.55 31.36
C ASP A 324 -8.64 -24.34 29.99
N THR A 325 -9.32 -24.78 28.92
CA THR A 325 -8.86 -24.53 27.55
C THR A 325 -8.83 -23.03 27.24
N ARG A 326 -9.86 -22.27 27.62
CA ARG A 326 -9.88 -20.81 27.41
C ARG A 326 -8.77 -20.09 28.18
N GLU A 327 -8.49 -20.48 29.41
CA GLU A 327 -7.39 -19.91 30.21
C GLU A 327 -6.02 -20.23 29.59
N TYR A 328 -5.84 -21.44 29.07
CA TYR A 328 -4.62 -21.82 28.35
C TYR A 328 -4.44 -21.06 27.03
N VAL A 329 -5.51 -20.89 26.24
CA VAL A 329 -5.49 -20.02 25.04
C VAL A 329 -5.10 -18.60 25.42
N MET A 330 -5.67 -18.04 26.49
CA MET A 330 -5.34 -16.70 26.98
C MET A 330 -3.87 -16.58 27.38
N GLU A 331 -3.33 -17.57 28.10
CA GLU A 331 -1.91 -17.63 28.44
C GLU A 331 -1.05 -17.57 27.18
N GLN A 332 -1.31 -18.41 26.18
CA GLN A 332 -0.53 -18.44 24.96
C GLN A 332 -0.65 -17.13 24.16
N ILE A 333 -1.84 -16.52 24.10
CA ILE A 333 -2.03 -15.21 23.46
C ILE A 333 -1.10 -14.16 24.10
N ARG A 334 -1.03 -14.13 25.42
CA ARG A 334 -0.24 -13.15 26.18
C ARG A 334 1.26 -13.44 26.13
N ASN A 335 1.67 -14.70 26.25
CA ASN A 335 3.07 -15.11 26.24
C ASN A 335 3.72 -15.06 24.85
N LEU A 336 2.94 -15.30 23.80
CA LEU A 336 3.42 -15.26 22.41
C LEU A 336 3.05 -13.97 21.68
N HIS A 337 2.50 -12.97 22.39
CA HIS A 337 2.12 -11.69 21.80
C HIS A 337 1.20 -11.80 20.58
N CYS A 338 0.29 -12.79 20.60
CA CYS A 338 -0.54 -13.17 19.47
C CYS A 338 -1.41 -12.01 18.98
N ASN A 339 -1.41 -11.74 17.67
CA ASN A 339 -2.22 -10.69 17.06
C ASN A 339 -3.54 -11.19 16.48
N HIS A 340 -3.60 -12.44 16.02
CA HIS A 340 -4.82 -13.00 15.43
C HIS A 340 -4.90 -14.53 15.49
N LEU A 341 -6.13 -15.06 15.55
CA LEU A 341 -6.39 -16.51 15.55
C LEU A 341 -7.57 -16.88 14.66
N GLY A 342 -7.44 -17.98 13.92
CA GLY A 342 -8.50 -18.64 13.17
C GLY A 342 -9.37 -19.58 14.00
N GLY A 343 -10.25 -20.31 13.31
CA GLY A 343 -11.14 -21.32 13.90
C GLY A 343 -12.59 -20.85 14.08
N ILE A 344 -12.92 -19.62 13.70
CA ILE A 344 -14.25 -19.03 13.93
C ILE A 344 -15.18 -19.03 12.71
N THR A 345 -14.70 -19.48 11.54
CA THR A 345 -15.40 -19.29 10.26
C THR A 345 -16.85 -19.73 10.29
N TRP A 346 -17.17 -20.80 11.02
CA TRP A 346 -18.53 -21.36 11.08
C TRP A 346 -19.20 -21.21 12.44
N ALA A 347 -18.68 -20.33 13.30
CA ALA A 347 -19.21 -20.15 14.64
C ALA A 347 -20.50 -19.29 14.65
N ASP A 348 -21.45 -19.60 15.54
CA ASP A 348 -22.70 -18.85 15.67
C ASP A 348 -22.56 -17.64 16.61
N PHE A 349 -22.29 -16.48 16.05
CA PHE A 349 -22.22 -15.22 16.80
C PHE A 349 -23.57 -14.74 17.36
N ASN A 350 -24.68 -15.44 17.15
CA ASN A 350 -25.94 -15.17 17.85
C ASN A 350 -26.01 -15.84 19.21
N GLU A 351 -25.14 -16.82 19.50
CA GLU A 351 -25.09 -17.49 20.80
C GLU A 351 -24.45 -16.58 21.88
N PRO A 352 -25.21 -16.16 22.92
CA PRO A 352 -24.70 -15.18 23.89
C PRO A 352 -23.50 -15.67 24.70
N GLU A 353 -23.45 -16.97 25.01
CA GLU A 353 -22.33 -17.57 25.75
C GLU A 353 -21.05 -17.59 24.90
N PHE A 354 -21.16 -18.02 23.65
CA PHE A 354 -20.04 -17.97 22.70
C PHE A 354 -19.53 -16.54 22.53
N ARG A 355 -20.40 -15.57 22.27
CA ARG A 355 -20.01 -14.16 22.13
C ARG A 355 -19.19 -13.66 23.31
N LYS A 356 -19.62 -13.97 24.54
CA LYS A 356 -18.93 -13.58 25.77
C LYS A 356 -17.52 -14.19 25.84
N ASN A 357 -17.38 -15.47 25.48
CA ASN A 357 -16.09 -16.16 25.52
C ASN A 357 -15.15 -15.70 24.40
N ALA A 358 -15.68 -15.49 23.20
CA ALA A 358 -14.95 -14.93 22.07
C ALA A 358 -14.45 -13.49 22.38
N GLU A 359 -15.30 -12.67 22.99
CA GLU A 359 -14.96 -11.30 23.41
C GLU A 359 -13.76 -11.26 24.37
N ILE A 360 -13.68 -12.18 25.34
CA ILE A 360 -12.56 -12.28 26.27
C ILE A 360 -11.23 -12.47 25.49
N LEU A 361 -11.20 -13.40 24.55
CA LEU A 361 -10.00 -13.68 23.75
C LEU A 361 -9.67 -12.55 22.76
N GLN A 362 -10.68 -11.98 22.10
CA GLN A 362 -10.49 -10.91 21.11
C GLN A 362 -9.86 -9.66 21.72
N LYS A 363 -10.27 -9.29 22.94
CA LYS A 363 -9.68 -8.14 23.65
C LYS A 363 -8.20 -8.33 23.93
N ALA A 364 -7.76 -9.57 24.15
CA ALA A 364 -6.36 -9.88 24.43
C ALA A 364 -5.49 -9.89 23.17
N MET A 365 -6.01 -10.31 22.02
CA MET A 365 -5.24 -10.39 20.79
C MET A 365 -4.89 -9.01 20.21
N GLY A 366 -3.67 -8.87 19.69
CA GLY A 366 -3.26 -7.69 18.93
C GLY A 366 -3.04 -6.46 19.80
N TYR A 367 -3.06 -5.29 19.17
CA TYR A 367 -3.00 -4.01 19.86
C TYR A 367 -4.34 -3.62 20.48
N ARG A 368 -4.27 -2.74 21.49
CA ARG A 368 -5.41 -2.05 22.07
C ARG A 368 -4.97 -0.70 22.62
N PHE A 369 -5.06 0.33 21.78
CA PHE A 369 -4.60 1.67 22.10
C PHE A 369 -5.63 2.45 22.89
N ILE A 370 -5.23 3.01 24.03
CA ILE A 370 -6.07 3.83 24.90
C ILE A 370 -5.42 5.20 25.02
N ILE A 371 -6.18 6.25 24.74
CA ILE A 371 -5.79 7.64 24.99
C ILE A 371 -6.16 7.97 26.44
N ASN A 372 -5.16 8.06 27.30
CA ASN A 372 -5.37 8.32 28.73
C ASN A 372 -5.66 9.80 29.01
N GLU A 373 -5.08 10.67 28.22
CA GLU A 373 -5.12 12.11 28.39
C GLU A 373 -4.93 12.79 27.04
N PHE A 374 -5.72 13.83 26.77
CA PHE A 374 -5.55 14.70 25.60
C PHE A 374 -5.67 16.16 26.03
N SER A 375 -4.78 17.02 25.58
CA SER A 375 -4.74 18.45 25.93
C SER A 375 -4.66 19.33 24.69
N TYR A 376 -5.38 20.45 24.72
CA TYR A 376 -5.48 21.42 23.64
C TYR A 376 -5.95 22.79 24.16
N PRO A 377 -5.71 23.90 23.44
CA PRO A 377 -6.23 25.21 23.83
C PRO A 377 -7.75 25.34 23.57
N LYS A 378 -8.43 26.11 24.42
CA LYS A 378 -9.88 26.37 24.30
C LYS A 378 -10.25 27.16 23.03
N GLU A 379 -9.36 28.05 22.60
CA GLU A 379 -9.52 28.94 21.46
C GLU A 379 -8.18 29.04 20.72
N ILE A 380 -8.24 29.08 19.39
CA ILE A 380 -7.09 29.33 18.52
C ILE A 380 -7.43 30.42 17.50
N LYS A 381 -6.39 31.08 17.00
CA LYS A 381 -6.51 32.04 15.90
C LYS A 381 -6.21 31.36 14.58
N ALA A 382 -7.02 31.60 13.55
CA ALA A 382 -6.76 31.03 12.23
C ALA A 382 -5.34 31.40 11.75
N GLY A 383 -4.62 30.42 11.20
CA GLY A 383 -3.22 30.56 10.78
C GLY A 383 -2.18 30.57 11.90
N ALA A 384 -2.56 30.66 13.18
CA ALA A 384 -1.61 30.56 14.29
C ALA A 384 -1.27 29.10 14.60
N GLN A 385 -0.03 28.85 15.06
CA GLN A 385 0.33 27.57 15.63
C GLN A 385 -0.27 27.39 17.03
N PHE A 386 -0.67 26.16 17.35
CA PHE A 386 -1.23 25.81 18.65
C PHE A 386 -0.79 24.41 19.11
N PRO A 387 -0.58 24.23 20.43
CA PRO A 387 -0.10 22.97 20.95
C PRO A 387 -1.25 21.98 21.11
N ILE A 388 -0.99 20.73 20.74
CA ILE A 388 -1.76 19.57 21.17
C ILE A 388 -0.84 18.56 21.83
N SER A 389 -1.37 17.79 22.77
CA SER A 389 -0.64 16.64 23.32
C SER A 389 -1.57 15.54 23.74
N PHE A 390 -1.12 14.29 23.60
CA PHE A 390 -1.86 13.15 24.12
C PHE A 390 -0.94 12.06 24.65
N LYS A 391 -1.48 11.28 25.58
CA LYS A 391 -0.84 10.09 26.16
C LYS A 391 -1.56 8.85 25.68
N VAL A 392 -0.82 7.90 25.10
CA VAL A 392 -1.37 6.64 24.62
C VAL A 392 -0.66 5.45 25.26
N VAL A 393 -1.41 4.40 25.58
CA VAL A 393 -0.90 3.12 26.09
C VAL A 393 -1.49 1.98 25.26
N ASN A 394 -0.70 0.92 25.01
CA ASN A 394 -1.18 -0.30 24.39
C ASN A 394 -1.43 -1.37 25.46
N THR A 395 -2.69 -1.72 25.73
CA THR A 395 -3.07 -2.76 26.71
C THR A 395 -3.29 -4.13 26.09
N GLY A 396 -3.06 -4.25 24.78
CA GLY A 396 -3.15 -5.48 24.03
C GLY A 396 -1.99 -6.45 24.30
N SER A 397 -1.75 -7.36 23.36
CA SER A 397 -0.64 -8.32 23.42
C SER A 397 0.40 -8.14 22.32
N SER A 398 0.14 -7.36 21.26
CA SER A 398 1.17 -7.03 20.24
C SER A 398 1.12 -5.56 19.84
N PRO A 399 2.18 -5.03 19.20
CA PRO A 399 2.11 -3.74 18.55
C PRO A 399 1.21 -3.81 17.30
N PHE A 400 0.98 -2.66 16.67
CA PHE A 400 0.45 -2.60 15.31
C PHE A 400 1.63 -2.54 14.34
N TYR A 401 1.80 -3.55 13.48
CA TYR A 401 3.07 -3.76 12.75
C TYR A 401 3.37 -2.78 11.61
N TYR A 402 2.47 -1.83 11.33
CA TYR A 402 2.59 -0.85 10.26
C TYR A 402 2.46 0.57 10.82
N ASN A 403 3.09 1.56 10.19
CA ASN A 403 2.99 2.92 10.70
C ASN A 403 1.88 3.71 10.00
N TRP A 404 0.64 3.54 10.45
CA TRP A 404 -0.49 4.26 9.86
C TRP A 404 -0.60 5.71 10.38
N PRO A 405 -0.91 6.68 9.50
CA PRO A 405 -0.98 8.09 9.88
C PRO A 405 -2.01 8.37 10.97
N VAL A 406 -1.59 9.11 11.99
CA VAL A 406 -2.51 9.70 12.99
C VAL A 406 -2.92 11.08 12.51
N GLU A 407 -4.23 11.32 12.40
CA GLU A 407 -4.79 12.62 12.02
C GLU A 407 -5.48 13.29 13.21
N VAL A 408 -5.20 14.57 13.41
CA VAL A 408 -6.06 15.47 14.19
C VAL A 408 -7.04 16.15 13.25
N ALA A 409 -8.32 16.18 13.61
CA ALA A 409 -9.38 16.72 12.78
C ALA A 409 -10.24 17.73 13.53
N LEU A 410 -10.83 18.65 12.78
CA LEU A 410 -11.95 19.48 13.21
C LEU A 410 -13.22 18.94 12.57
N LEU A 411 -14.23 18.69 13.39
CA LEU A 411 -15.55 18.24 12.97
C LEU A 411 -16.56 19.36 13.17
N ASP A 412 -17.54 19.39 12.28
CA ASP A 412 -18.72 20.23 12.42
C ASP A 412 -19.54 19.80 13.65
N PRO A 413 -19.95 20.72 14.55
CA PRO A 413 -20.65 20.37 15.78
C PRO A 413 -22.03 19.72 15.62
N GLU A 414 -22.69 19.89 14.47
CA GLU A 414 -24.06 19.39 14.26
C GLU A 414 -24.06 18.08 13.46
N SER A 415 -23.28 18.03 12.39
CA SER A 415 -23.22 16.89 11.46
C SER A 415 -22.11 15.88 11.79
N HIS A 416 -21.16 16.27 12.66
CA HIS A 416 -19.94 15.51 13.00
C HIS A 416 -19.04 15.18 11.80
N GLN A 417 -19.27 15.80 10.64
CA GLN A 417 -18.45 15.61 9.45
C GLN A 417 -17.13 16.35 9.57
N LYS A 418 -16.06 15.78 9.02
CA LYS A 418 -14.75 16.43 8.96
C LYS A 418 -14.82 17.69 8.09
N VAL A 419 -14.40 18.82 8.66
CA VAL A 419 -14.25 20.09 7.94
C VAL A 419 -12.78 20.44 7.70
N TRP A 420 -11.87 19.89 8.51
CA TRP A 420 -10.43 20.05 8.36
C TRP A 420 -9.69 18.89 9.05
N GLY A 421 -8.50 18.54 8.56
CA GLY A 421 -7.65 17.54 9.20
C GLY A 421 -6.17 17.74 8.88
N LYS A 422 -5.31 17.26 9.77
CA LYS A 422 -3.85 17.32 9.63
C LYS A 422 -3.19 16.06 10.18
N ILE A 423 -2.31 15.48 9.39
CA ILE A 423 -1.50 14.33 9.80
C ILE A 423 -0.43 14.81 10.78
N LEU A 424 -0.25 14.05 11.86
CA LEU A 424 0.78 14.29 12.85
C LEU A 424 2.07 13.59 12.42
N GLU A 425 2.97 14.35 11.77
CA GLU A 425 4.28 13.84 11.34
C GLU A 425 5.10 13.29 12.51
N GLY A 426 5.90 12.24 12.27
CA GLY A 426 6.76 11.63 13.29
C GLY A 426 6.03 11.00 14.48
N VAL A 427 4.78 10.56 14.29
CA VAL A 427 4.04 9.73 15.25
C VAL A 427 4.02 8.30 14.74
N ASN A 428 4.77 7.43 15.41
CA ASN A 428 4.96 6.05 14.97
C ASN A 428 4.12 5.07 15.79
N ILE A 429 2.96 4.65 15.27
CA ILE A 429 2.04 3.80 16.06
C ILE A 429 2.55 2.37 16.24
N SER A 430 3.49 1.94 15.40
CA SER A 430 4.16 0.63 15.52
C SER A 430 5.13 0.55 16.68
N GLU A 431 5.56 1.69 17.23
CA GLU A 431 6.41 1.77 18.41
C GLU A 431 5.60 1.63 19.70
N TRP A 432 4.27 1.68 19.65
CA TRP A 432 3.41 1.61 20.83
C TRP A 432 3.32 0.16 21.35
N MET A 433 4.37 -0.26 22.06
CA MET A 433 4.52 -1.63 22.56
C MET A 433 3.54 -1.95 23.71
N PRO A 434 3.02 -3.20 23.75
CA PRO A 434 2.26 -3.72 24.89
C PRO A 434 3.19 -4.01 26.09
N GLY A 435 2.61 -4.54 27.16
CA GLY A 435 3.39 -5.13 28.25
C GLY A 435 4.00 -6.47 27.86
N ASP A 436 4.87 -6.99 28.73
CA ASP A 436 5.62 -8.23 28.53
C ASP A 436 5.74 -9.02 29.85
N ASN A 437 6.14 -10.30 29.78
CA ASN A 437 6.25 -11.24 30.90
C ASN A 437 4.91 -11.43 31.62
N TRP A 438 3.95 -12.08 30.96
CA TRP A 438 2.61 -12.31 31.52
C TRP A 438 2.65 -13.24 32.74
N SER A 439 1.97 -12.82 33.81
CA SER A 439 1.72 -13.65 35.00
C SER A 439 0.30 -14.22 34.94
N VAL A 440 0.19 -15.54 34.85
CA VAL A 440 -1.10 -16.24 34.89
C VAL A 440 -1.79 -16.04 36.24
N ASP A 441 -1.06 -16.14 37.35
CA ASP A 441 -1.62 -15.97 38.70
C ASP A 441 -2.17 -14.56 38.92
N GLU A 442 -1.41 -13.53 38.52
CA GLU A 442 -1.77 -12.12 38.75
C GLU A 442 -2.66 -11.53 37.64
N HIS A 443 -2.86 -12.26 36.54
CA HIS A 443 -3.61 -11.82 35.36
C HIS A 443 -3.16 -10.45 34.82
N LYS A 444 -1.84 -10.21 34.78
CA LYS A 444 -1.24 -8.99 34.24
C LYS A 444 0.19 -9.23 33.73
N TYR A 445 0.65 -8.33 32.86
CA TYR A 445 2.07 -8.25 32.51
C TYR A 445 2.90 -7.75 33.69
N GLN A 446 4.01 -8.43 33.96
CA GLN A 446 4.97 -7.99 34.97
C GLN A 446 5.76 -6.78 34.47
N THR A 447 6.04 -6.73 33.17
CA THR A 447 6.53 -5.52 32.49
C THR A 447 5.32 -4.73 32.00
N VAL A 448 4.96 -3.67 32.71
CA VAL A 448 3.79 -2.86 32.35
C VAL A 448 4.00 -2.13 31.02
N PRO A 449 2.94 -1.94 30.21
CA PRO A 449 3.05 -1.21 28.95
C PRO A 449 3.47 0.25 29.20
N ALA A 450 4.36 0.75 28.35
CA ALA A 450 4.79 2.14 28.41
C ALA A 450 3.65 3.10 28.02
N THR A 451 3.65 4.29 28.61
CA THR A 451 2.79 5.40 28.17
C THR A 451 3.59 6.32 27.25
N TYR A 452 3.15 6.45 26.00
CA TYR A 452 3.81 7.28 24.99
C TYR A 452 3.22 8.69 25.02
N HIS A 453 4.08 9.70 25.07
CA HIS A 453 3.69 11.10 25.20
C HIS A 453 3.93 11.84 23.88
N ILE A 454 2.86 12.13 23.16
CA ILE A 454 2.93 12.80 21.87
C ILE A 454 2.65 14.28 22.12
N ARG A 455 3.53 15.16 21.64
CA ARG A 455 3.38 16.61 21.70
C ARG A 455 3.64 17.20 20.33
N LYS A 456 2.71 17.98 19.82
CA LYS A 456 2.83 18.63 18.51
C LYS A 456 2.37 20.08 18.60
N ASN A 457 3.02 20.94 17.82
CA ASN A 457 2.56 22.28 17.57
C ASN A 457 2.08 22.33 16.12
N ILE A 458 0.81 22.61 15.90
CA ILE A 458 0.18 22.49 14.58
C ILE A 458 -0.50 23.79 14.20
N SER A 459 -0.73 24.02 12.92
CA SER A 459 -1.51 25.14 12.38
C SER A 459 -2.59 24.62 11.46
N ILE A 460 -3.71 25.36 11.40
CA ILE A 460 -4.73 25.19 10.36
C ILE A 460 -4.17 25.85 9.09
N ASP A 461 -3.96 25.02 8.08
CA ASP A 461 -3.34 25.31 6.78
C ASP A 461 -4.35 25.49 5.64
N ALA A 462 -5.63 25.63 5.96
CA ALA A 462 -6.69 25.93 5.01
C ALA A 462 -7.63 27.01 5.57
N PRO A 463 -8.31 27.80 4.71
CA PRO A 463 -9.35 28.72 5.14
C PRO A 463 -10.46 27.97 5.90
N ILE A 464 -10.72 28.37 7.15
CA ILE A 464 -11.80 27.85 7.97
C ILE A 464 -12.63 29.01 8.52
N ALA A 465 -13.94 28.84 8.60
CA ALA A 465 -14.81 29.86 9.15
C ALA A 465 -14.54 30.05 10.65
N LYS A 466 -14.75 31.28 11.13
CA LYS A 466 -14.80 31.52 12.58
C LYS A 466 -15.97 30.73 13.18
N GLY A 467 -15.78 30.17 14.37
CA GLY A 467 -16.85 29.45 15.04
C GLY A 467 -16.39 28.39 16.02
N LYS A 468 -17.36 27.61 16.49
CA LYS A 468 -17.17 26.46 17.37
C LYS A 468 -17.05 25.18 16.53
N TYR A 469 -16.10 24.33 16.89
CA TYR A 469 -15.84 23.03 16.25
C TYR A 469 -15.58 21.95 17.29
N ILE A 470 -15.57 20.68 16.89
CA ILE A 470 -15.15 19.55 17.72
C ILE A 470 -13.74 19.13 17.29
N LEU A 471 -12.78 19.13 18.22
CA LEU A 471 -11.46 18.56 17.98
C LEU A 471 -11.54 17.04 18.12
N ALA A 472 -10.99 16.30 17.17
CA ALA A 472 -11.02 14.83 17.17
C ALA A 472 -9.66 14.23 16.76
N LEU A 473 -9.44 12.96 17.12
CA LEU A 473 -8.29 12.16 16.70
C LEU A 473 -8.77 10.90 15.96
N THR A 474 -8.02 10.49 14.94
CA THR A 474 -8.26 9.24 14.21
C THR A 474 -6.95 8.66 13.68
N VAL A 475 -6.98 7.40 13.25
CA VAL A 475 -5.89 6.74 12.55
C VAL A 475 -6.38 6.30 11.17
N LEU A 476 -5.69 6.79 10.15
CA LEU A 476 -6.08 6.64 8.75
C LEU A 476 -5.42 5.40 8.14
N ASP A 477 -6.17 4.65 7.34
CA ASP A 477 -5.54 3.70 6.43
C ASP A 477 -4.79 4.48 5.33
N PRO A 478 -3.50 4.19 5.10
CA PRO A 478 -2.75 4.79 3.99
C PRO A 478 -3.44 4.63 2.63
N ALA A 479 -4.24 3.56 2.47
CA ALA A 479 -5.10 3.36 1.33
C ALA A 479 -6.35 4.24 1.39
N GLY A 480 -6.26 5.39 0.73
CA GLY A 480 -7.35 6.35 0.61
C GLY A 480 -7.39 7.38 1.74
N MET A 481 -6.53 7.28 2.76
CA MET A 481 -6.42 8.25 3.85
C MET A 481 -7.75 8.47 4.59
N GLN A 482 -8.47 7.37 4.84
CA GLN A 482 -9.76 7.36 5.52
C GLN A 482 -9.61 6.77 6.94
N PRO A 483 -10.40 7.23 7.93
CA PRO A 483 -10.47 6.59 9.24
C PRO A 483 -10.68 5.09 9.11
N SER A 484 -9.83 4.29 9.75
CA SER A 484 -9.89 2.82 9.63
C SER A 484 -9.46 2.08 10.89
N LEU A 485 -8.67 2.71 11.75
CA LEU A 485 -8.28 2.17 13.06
C LEU A 485 -8.88 3.03 14.17
N ARG A 486 -9.46 2.35 15.18
CA ARG A 486 -10.13 2.96 16.33
C ARG A 486 -9.28 2.84 17.60
N PHE A 487 -9.32 3.87 18.44
CA PHE A 487 -8.84 3.79 19.83
C PHE A 487 -9.88 3.09 20.70
N ALA A 488 -9.46 2.47 21.79
CA ALA A 488 -10.32 1.77 22.73
C ALA A 488 -10.85 2.71 23.82
N ASN A 489 -11.35 3.89 23.45
CA ASN A 489 -11.94 4.87 24.37
C ASN A 489 -13.44 5.04 24.11
N GLU A 490 -14.23 5.32 25.15
CA GLU A 490 -15.70 5.46 25.04
C GLU A 490 -16.16 6.63 24.17
N ASN A 491 -15.35 7.68 24.00
CA ASN A 491 -15.67 8.81 23.14
C ASN A 491 -15.48 8.43 21.67
N TYR A 492 -16.57 8.13 20.98
CA TYR A 492 -16.54 7.71 19.59
C TYR A 492 -17.69 8.32 18.79
N PHE A 493 -17.41 8.75 17.57
CA PHE A 493 -18.42 9.05 16.56
C PHE A 493 -18.34 8.02 15.44
N GLU A 494 -19.51 7.64 14.91
CA GLU A 494 -19.61 6.78 13.73
C GLU A 494 -18.72 7.33 12.60
N GLY A 495 -17.98 6.46 11.91
CA GLY A 495 -17.02 6.87 10.88
C GLY A 495 -15.58 7.09 11.37
N GLY A 496 -15.25 6.71 12.61
CA GLY A 496 -13.84 6.48 13.00
C GLY A 496 -13.15 7.61 13.76
N TYR A 497 -13.90 8.61 14.23
CA TYR A 497 -13.33 9.74 14.96
C TYR A 497 -13.56 9.60 16.47
N HIS A 498 -12.51 9.87 17.25
CA HIS A 498 -12.60 10.01 18.70
C HIS A 498 -12.64 11.50 19.06
N PRO A 499 -13.80 12.07 19.43
CA PRO A 499 -13.92 13.48 19.70
C PRO A 499 -13.41 13.83 21.10
N MET A 500 -12.55 14.84 21.21
CA MET A 500 -11.87 15.24 22.45
C MET A 500 -12.61 16.36 23.18
N GLY A 501 -13.27 17.26 22.44
CA GLY A 501 -14.03 18.36 23.04
C GLY A 501 -14.26 19.51 22.05
N TYR A 502 -15.06 20.50 22.46
CA TYR A 502 -15.23 21.70 21.65
C TYR A 502 -13.98 22.59 21.70
N ILE A 503 -13.68 23.22 20.58
CA ILE A 503 -12.63 24.23 20.38
C ILE A 503 -13.19 25.40 19.57
N GLY A 504 -12.74 26.61 19.88
CA GLY A 504 -13.13 27.82 19.15
C GLY A 504 -12.06 28.27 18.15
N ILE A 505 -12.48 28.65 16.95
CA ILE A 505 -11.66 29.30 15.93
C ILE A 505 -12.05 30.77 15.87
N ASP A 506 -11.12 31.65 16.24
CA ASP A 506 -11.34 33.11 16.32
C ASP A 506 -12.53 33.53 17.21
N GLU A 507 -13.06 32.60 18.01
CA GLU A 507 -14.22 32.76 18.88
C GLU A 507 -13.98 31.97 20.17
N SER A 508 -14.36 32.53 21.32
CA SER A 508 -14.21 31.84 22.59
C SER A 508 -15.36 30.88 22.86
N VAL A 509 -15.05 29.62 23.14
CA VAL A 509 -16.04 28.61 23.54
C VAL A 509 -16.17 28.61 25.05
N ALA A 510 -17.36 28.78 25.61
CA ALA A 510 -17.56 28.83 27.07
C ALA A 510 -17.42 27.45 27.73
N ASP A 511 -18.01 26.41 27.14
CA ASP A 511 -17.99 25.03 27.61
C ASP A 511 -17.41 24.11 26.53
N THR A 512 -16.34 23.40 26.87
CA THR A 512 -15.61 22.52 25.96
C THR A 512 -16.05 21.07 26.04
N ARG A 513 -16.99 20.74 26.94
CA ARG A 513 -17.45 19.38 27.17
C ARG A 513 -18.41 18.90 26.08
N LEU A 514 -18.28 17.64 25.72
CA LEU A 514 -19.25 16.94 24.86
C LEU A 514 -20.29 16.23 25.72
N ASN A 515 -21.51 16.13 25.21
CA ASN A 515 -22.54 15.30 25.84
C ASN A 515 -22.22 13.82 25.55
N PRO A 516 -22.02 12.95 26.56
CA PRO A 516 -21.76 11.53 26.36
C PRO A 516 -22.87 10.80 25.59
N ASP A 517 -24.12 11.30 25.62
CA ASP A 517 -25.23 10.72 24.84
C ASP A 517 -25.02 10.81 23.32
N LEU A 518 -24.05 11.61 22.86
CA LEU A 518 -23.66 11.72 21.45
C LEU A 518 -22.70 10.60 21.01
N PHE A 519 -22.11 9.86 21.94
CA PHE A 519 -21.12 8.84 21.60
C PHE A 519 -21.79 7.60 21.04
N PHE A 520 -21.27 7.15 19.89
CA PHE A 520 -21.73 5.99 19.17
C PHE A 520 -21.09 4.72 19.74
N ASP A 521 -21.81 3.60 19.70
CA ASP A 521 -21.28 2.32 20.12
C ASP A 521 -20.26 1.77 19.12
N ILE A 522 -19.00 1.66 19.54
CA ILE A 522 -17.90 1.21 18.68
C ILE A 522 -18.16 -0.18 18.07
N GLN A 523 -18.72 -1.11 18.85
CA GLN A 523 -18.98 -2.48 18.40
C GLN A 523 -20.04 -2.52 17.28
N SER A 524 -20.98 -1.58 17.26
CA SER A 524 -22.04 -1.49 16.26
C SER A 524 -21.61 -0.85 14.94
N ASP A 525 -20.44 -0.21 14.89
CA ASP A 525 -20.02 0.54 13.73
C ASP A 525 -19.46 -0.35 12.59
N LYS A 526 -20.18 -0.35 11.47
CA LYS A 526 -19.82 -1.03 10.22
C LYS A 526 -19.41 -0.06 9.10
N SER A 527 -19.30 1.24 9.37
CA SER A 527 -19.08 2.29 8.37
C SER A 527 -17.63 2.44 7.89
N LEU A 528 -16.65 1.93 8.67
CA LEU A 528 -15.24 2.04 8.28
C LEU A 528 -14.96 1.23 7.02
N LYS A 529 -14.16 1.84 6.15
CA LYS A 529 -13.68 1.30 4.88
C LYS A 529 -12.39 1.99 4.47
N TYR A 530 -11.65 1.36 3.58
CA TYR A 530 -10.50 1.98 2.92
C TYR A 530 -10.74 1.98 1.41
N GLN A 531 -9.92 2.72 0.66
CA GLN A 531 -10.06 2.81 -0.79
C GLN A 531 -8.75 2.46 -1.47
N LEU A 532 -8.82 1.59 -2.47
CA LEU A 532 -7.74 1.44 -3.42
C LEU A 532 -7.64 2.74 -4.20
N LYS A 533 -6.56 3.51 -4.01
CA LYS A 533 -6.23 4.55 -4.97
C LYS A 533 -5.79 3.85 -6.24
N GLN A 534 -6.59 3.97 -7.29
CA GLN A 534 -6.16 3.53 -8.61
C GLN A 534 -5.00 4.43 -9.04
N PRO A 535 -3.89 3.87 -9.53
CA PRO A 535 -2.82 4.66 -10.10
C PRO A 535 -3.39 5.57 -11.20
N VAL A 536 -2.95 6.82 -11.23
CA VAL A 536 -3.39 7.76 -12.27
C VAL A 536 -2.77 7.33 -13.60
N PRO A 537 -3.56 7.04 -14.66
CA PRO A 537 -2.99 6.72 -15.97
C PRO A 537 -2.33 7.97 -16.56
N VAL A 538 -1.02 7.91 -16.80
CA VAL A 538 -0.21 9.05 -17.27
C VAL A 538 0.38 8.75 -18.64
N ILE A 539 0.33 9.74 -19.52
CA ILE A 539 1.11 9.78 -20.76
C ILE A 539 2.09 10.95 -20.65
N PHE A 540 3.35 10.71 -21.01
CA PHE A 540 4.42 11.71 -20.97
C PHE A 540 4.93 12.02 -22.38
N ASP A 541 4.85 13.28 -22.80
CA ASP A 541 5.39 13.77 -24.09
C ASP A 541 6.55 14.73 -23.81
N THR A 542 7.74 14.40 -24.32
CA THR A 542 9.02 15.01 -23.89
C THR A 542 9.98 15.17 -25.07
N ASP A 543 10.91 16.12 -24.94
CA ASP A 543 11.94 16.41 -25.93
C ASP A 543 13.36 16.21 -25.37
N VAL A 544 13.52 15.17 -24.53
CA VAL A 544 14.81 14.75 -23.94
C VAL A 544 16.00 15.03 -24.85
N GLY A 545 16.89 15.88 -24.35
CA GLY A 545 18.21 16.14 -24.94
C GLY A 545 18.53 17.61 -25.16
N ASN A 546 17.52 18.48 -25.22
CA ASN A 546 17.74 19.93 -25.30
C ASN A 546 18.27 20.46 -23.97
N ASP A 547 17.66 20.01 -22.87
CA ASP A 547 18.22 20.16 -21.55
C ASP A 547 17.99 18.94 -20.65
N ILE A 548 18.44 19.07 -19.40
CA ILE A 548 18.57 17.94 -18.48
C ILE A 548 17.32 17.75 -17.61
N ASP A 549 16.42 18.73 -17.52
CA ASP A 549 15.23 18.63 -16.68
C ASP A 549 14.22 17.59 -17.18
N ASP A 550 14.19 17.26 -18.47
CA ASP A 550 13.38 16.13 -18.96
C ASP A 550 13.77 14.81 -18.25
N VAL A 551 15.07 14.58 -18.04
CA VAL A 551 15.57 13.34 -17.42
C VAL A 551 15.23 13.33 -15.93
N LEU A 552 15.25 14.50 -15.28
CA LEU A 552 14.78 14.65 -13.90
C LEU A 552 13.27 14.39 -13.80
N ALA A 553 12.48 14.90 -14.75
CA ALA A 553 11.04 14.67 -14.85
C ALA A 553 10.72 13.18 -15.09
N MET A 554 11.44 12.52 -16.01
CA MET A 554 11.34 11.06 -16.22
C MET A 554 11.66 10.30 -14.92
N GLN A 555 12.71 10.71 -14.20
CA GLN A 555 13.04 10.06 -12.93
C GLN A 555 11.93 10.20 -11.88
N MET A 556 11.27 11.36 -11.80
CA MET A 556 10.09 11.54 -10.93
C MET A 556 8.96 10.59 -11.33
N LEU A 557 8.65 10.47 -12.62
CA LEU A 557 7.60 9.58 -13.10
C LEU A 557 7.87 8.12 -12.75
N PHE A 558 9.10 7.62 -12.95
CA PHE A 558 9.44 6.26 -12.53
C PHE A 558 9.36 6.05 -11.03
N ASN A 559 9.74 7.05 -10.22
CA ASN A 559 9.61 6.95 -8.77
C ASN A 559 8.14 6.98 -8.32
N TYR A 560 7.29 7.78 -8.97
CA TYR A 560 5.85 7.78 -8.71
C TYR A 560 5.18 6.46 -9.08
N GLU A 561 5.59 5.86 -10.19
CA GLU A 561 5.08 4.57 -10.61
C GLU A 561 5.53 3.44 -9.68
N LYS A 562 6.81 3.42 -9.28
CA LYS A 562 7.32 2.48 -8.26
C LYS A 562 6.59 2.63 -6.92
N ALA A 563 6.12 3.84 -6.60
CA ALA A 563 5.29 4.13 -5.43
C ALA A 563 3.78 3.83 -5.63
N GLY A 564 3.38 3.31 -6.80
CA GLY A 564 1.99 2.97 -7.13
C GLY A 564 1.06 4.18 -7.30
N LYS A 565 1.59 5.40 -7.47
CA LYS A 565 0.79 6.61 -7.63
C LYS A 565 0.27 6.80 -9.05
N ILE A 566 1.05 6.37 -10.04
CA ILE A 566 0.72 6.49 -11.47
C ILE A 566 0.89 5.15 -12.17
N ASP A 567 0.19 5.00 -13.29
CA ASP A 567 0.45 3.99 -14.31
C ASP A 567 0.99 4.72 -15.55
N LEU A 568 2.29 4.62 -15.83
CA LEU A 568 2.90 5.31 -16.95
C LEU A 568 2.67 4.50 -18.23
N LEU A 569 1.63 4.91 -18.97
CA LEU A 569 1.09 4.20 -20.14
C LEU A 569 2.04 4.20 -21.35
N GLY A 570 2.84 5.25 -21.49
CA GLY A 570 3.74 5.41 -22.62
C GLY A 570 4.45 6.76 -22.62
N ILE A 571 5.54 6.82 -23.39
CA ILE A 571 6.35 8.02 -23.58
C ILE A 571 6.38 8.37 -25.06
N THR A 572 5.99 9.59 -25.41
CA THR A 572 6.14 10.12 -26.76
C THR A 572 7.24 11.17 -26.82
N ILE A 573 8.01 11.14 -27.90
CA ILE A 573 9.15 12.01 -28.13
C ILE A 573 8.68 13.08 -29.10
N SER A 574 8.57 14.32 -28.63
CA SER A 574 8.06 15.45 -29.41
C SER A 574 9.09 16.06 -30.36
N LYS A 575 10.37 15.71 -30.19
CA LYS A 575 11.45 16.09 -31.11
C LYS A 575 11.82 15.02 -32.13
N SER A 576 12.51 15.44 -33.18
CA SER A 576 12.95 14.63 -34.30
C SER A 576 14.45 14.27 -34.28
N ASN A 577 15.00 14.06 -33.08
CA ASN A 577 16.36 13.52 -32.90
C ASN A 577 16.37 11.99 -32.63
N PRO A 578 17.02 11.19 -33.49
CA PRO A 578 17.14 9.74 -33.31
C PRO A 578 17.80 9.28 -32.00
N TYR A 579 18.75 10.04 -31.45
CA TYR A 579 19.44 9.69 -30.19
C TYR A 579 18.52 9.80 -28.97
N SER A 580 17.45 10.59 -29.04
CA SER A 580 16.46 10.66 -27.95
C SER A 580 15.78 9.30 -27.75
N ILE A 581 15.56 8.52 -28.82
CA ILE A 581 15.00 7.16 -28.72
C ILE A 581 15.94 6.25 -27.93
N GLU A 582 17.22 6.23 -28.31
CA GLU A 582 18.22 5.37 -27.68
C GLU A 582 18.45 5.79 -26.22
N TYR A 583 18.48 7.09 -25.93
CA TYR A 583 18.61 7.58 -24.57
C TYR A 583 17.44 7.16 -23.70
N ILE A 584 16.20 7.44 -24.14
CA ILE A 584 14.98 7.13 -23.41
C ILE A 584 14.86 5.61 -23.22
N ASP A 585 15.07 4.79 -24.25
CA ASP A 585 15.00 3.33 -24.10
C ASP A 585 16.03 2.79 -23.11
N GLY A 586 17.27 3.28 -23.18
CA GLY A 586 18.31 2.91 -22.21
C GLY A 586 17.92 3.31 -20.78
N TYR A 587 17.34 4.50 -20.61
CA TYR A 587 16.92 5.02 -19.30
C TYR A 587 15.68 4.33 -18.73
N CYS A 588 14.74 3.95 -19.60
CA CYS A 588 13.60 3.10 -19.25
C CYS A 588 14.06 1.73 -18.77
N ARG A 589 15.03 1.11 -19.46
CA ARG A 589 15.60 -0.20 -19.05
C ARG A 589 16.35 -0.15 -17.73
N LEU A 590 17.06 0.95 -17.46
CA LEU A 590 17.67 1.21 -16.14
C LEU A 590 16.60 1.19 -15.03
N ASN A 591 15.38 1.62 -15.33
CA ASN A 591 14.26 1.68 -14.40
C ASN A 591 13.29 0.49 -14.49
N GLU A 592 13.72 -0.64 -15.07
CA GLU A 592 12.90 -1.86 -15.22
C GLU A 592 11.63 -1.66 -16.07
N ARG A 593 11.63 -0.66 -16.96
CA ARG A 593 10.51 -0.31 -17.87
C ARG A 593 10.89 -0.40 -19.35
N GLY A 594 11.72 -1.38 -19.71
CA GLY A 594 12.21 -1.55 -21.09
C GLY A 594 11.13 -1.90 -22.13
N ASP A 595 9.94 -2.29 -21.67
CA ASP A 595 8.75 -2.65 -22.43
C ASP A 595 7.81 -1.46 -22.69
N ILE A 596 8.03 -0.32 -22.03
CA ILE A 596 7.14 0.84 -22.13
C ILE A 596 6.97 1.28 -23.60
N PRO A 597 5.73 1.54 -24.07
CA PRO A 597 5.50 2.02 -25.42
C PRO A 597 6.20 3.36 -25.68
N LEU A 598 6.98 3.42 -26.76
CA LEU A 598 7.65 4.64 -27.22
C LEU A 598 7.09 5.07 -28.58
N GLY A 599 6.81 6.36 -28.73
CA GLY A 599 6.36 6.97 -29.99
C GLY A 599 7.24 8.17 -30.35
N TYR A 600 7.40 8.45 -31.64
CA TYR A 600 8.39 9.43 -32.12
C TYR A 600 7.80 10.44 -33.11
N ALA A 601 8.18 11.72 -32.97
CA ALA A 601 7.78 12.78 -33.88
C ALA A 601 8.68 12.81 -35.14
N TYR A 602 8.40 11.93 -36.10
CA TYR A 602 9.08 12.00 -37.39
C TYR A 602 8.84 13.35 -38.08
N ASN A 603 9.90 13.96 -38.59
CA ASN A 603 9.87 15.33 -39.14
C ASN A 603 9.24 16.36 -38.17
N GLY A 604 9.46 16.19 -36.87
CA GLY A 604 9.06 17.13 -35.81
C GLY A 604 10.14 18.18 -35.50
N ALA A 605 9.94 18.91 -34.41
CA ALA A 605 10.85 19.95 -33.95
C ALA A 605 12.25 19.42 -33.55
N THR A 606 13.23 20.31 -33.47
CA THR A 606 14.56 20.11 -32.84
C THR A 606 15.30 18.79 -33.22
N PRO A 607 15.69 18.60 -34.49
CA PRO A 607 16.40 17.39 -34.94
C PRO A 607 17.83 17.25 -34.40
N GLU A 608 18.40 18.32 -33.85
CA GLU A 608 19.81 18.39 -33.46
C GLU A 608 20.16 17.54 -32.22
N ASP A 609 21.41 17.09 -32.15
CA ASP A 609 21.96 16.15 -31.14
C ASP A 609 21.74 16.60 -29.67
N GLY A 610 21.55 17.90 -29.43
CA GLY A 610 21.36 18.46 -28.09
C GLY A 610 22.66 18.55 -27.28
N GLY A 611 22.53 18.75 -25.97
CA GLY A 611 23.66 19.06 -25.09
C GLY A 611 24.44 17.84 -24.58
N TYR A 612 23.79 16.68 -24.41
CA TYR A 612 24.37 15.54 -23.69
C TYR A 612 24.05 14.16 -24.24
N LEU A 613 23.03 13.99 -25.09
CA LEU A 613 22.49 12.67 -25.45
C LEU A 613 23.57 11.70 -25.94
N ARG A 614 24.29 12.11 -26.98
CA ARG A 614 25.29 11.28 -27.63
C ARG A 614 26.49 11.00 -26.71
N GLN A 615 26.95 12.03 -26.01
CA GLN A 615 28.06 11.89 -25.06
C GLN A 615 27.70 10.91 -23.93
N THR A 616 26.49 10.97 -23.38
CA THR A 616 26.03 10.00 -22.38
C THR A 616 25.94 8.59 -22.96
N LEU A 617 25.34 8.42 -24.15
CA LEU A 617 25.21 7.11 -24.82
C LEU A 617 26.57 6.46 -25.14
N ASP A 618 27.58 7.28 -25.41
CA ASP A 618 28.95 6.85 -25.69
C ASP A 618 29.80 6.69 -24.42
N THR A 619 29.31 7.10 -23.24
CA THR A 619 30.06 7.03 -21.99
C THR A 619 30.26 5.59 -21.53
N ILE A 620 31.53 5.26 -21.24
CA ILE A 620 31.97 3.98 -20.69
C ILE A 620 32.70 4.24 -19.38
N ILE A 621 32.23 3.60 -18.31
CA ILE A 621 32.84 3.65 -16.98
C ILE A 621 33.13 2.22 -16.54
N GLU A 622 34.34 1.97 -16.04
CA GLU A 622 34.78 0.63 -15.62
C GLU A 622 34.62 -0.45 -16.71
N GLY A 623 34.80 -0.06 -17.97
CA GLY A 623 34.68 -0.95 -19.13
C GLY A 623 33.25 -1.27 -19.57
N ASN A 624 32.24 -0.68 -18.93
CA ASN A 624 30.82 -0.88 -19.26
C ASN A 624 30.17 0.41 -19.75
N LYS A 625 29.27 0.32 -20.74
CA LYS A 625 28.38 1.44 -21.06
C LYS A 625 27.47 1.73 -19.87
N ILE A 626 27.16 3.00 -19.64
CA ILE A 626 26.24 3.39 -18.56
C ILE A 626 24.77 3.28 -18.97
N LEU A 627 24.48 3.25 -20.28
CA LEU A 627 23.15 3.04 -20.86
C LEU A 627 23.19 1.89 -21.88
N HIS A 628 22.14 1.07 -21.88
CA HIS A 628 22.02 -0.12 -22.73
C HIS A 628 20.71 -0.13 -23.53
N PRO A 629 20.54 0.79 -24.50
CA PRO A 629 19.39 0.74 -25.38
C PRO A 629 19.37 -0.52 -26.24
N GLN A 630 18.15 -0.97 -26.52
CA GLN A 630 17.80 -2.03 -27.47
C GLN A 630 16.89 -1.51 -28.59
N ARG A 631 16.31 -0.31 -28.45
CA ARG A 631 15.52 0.35 -29.49
C ARG A 631 16.21 1.61 -30.00
N SER A 632 16.01 1.88 -31.27
CA SER A 632 16.58 2.99 -32.04
C SER A 632 15.59 3.42 -33.13
N ILE A 633 15.95 4.46 -33.89
CA ILE A 633 15.18 4.88 -35.06
C ILE A 633 15.01 3.77 -36.12
N LYS A 634 15.91 2.78 -36.17
CA LYS A 634 15.87 1.68 -37.15
C LYS A 634 14.74 0.69 -36.88
N ASP A 635 14.19 0.71 -35.67
CA ASP A 635 13.13 -0.19 -35.23
C ASP A 635 11.74 0.28 -35.66
N ASN A 636 11.65 1.40 -36.40
CA ASN A 636 10.41 1.97 -36.94
C ASN A 636 9.32 2.11 -35.88
N LEU A 637 9.65 2.81 -34.77
CA LEU A 637 8.69 3.15 -33.74
C LEU A 637 7.45 3.83 -34.34
N PRO A 638 6.25 3.63 -33.76
CA PRO A 638 5.06 4.33 -34.22
C PRO A 638 5.26 5.85 -34.16
N GLU A 639 4.62 6.57 -35.07
CA GLU A 639 4.51 8.03 -34.92
C GLU A 639 3.85 8.34 -33.57
N GLY A 640 4.38 9.35 -32.86
CA GLY A 640 3.93 9.70 -31.51
C GLY A 640 2.41 9.77 -31.40
N TYR A 641 1.76 10.55 -32.25
CA TYR A 641 0.30 10.69 -32.24
C TYR A 641 -0.48 9.39 -32.47
N LYS A 642 0.05 8.43 -33.24
CA LYS A 642 -0.61 7.11 -33.44
C LYS A 642 -0.51 6.27 -32.18
N LEU A 643 0.62 6.32 -31.49
CA LEU A 643 0.74 5.69 -30.17
C LEU A 643 -0.24 6.32 -29.19
N LEU A 644 -0.35 7.66 -29.16
CA LEU A 644 -1.31 8.35 -28.28
C LEU A 644 -2.74 7.87 -28.52
N ARG A 645 -3.18 7.72 -29.77
CA ARG A 645 -4.52 7.19 -30.09
C ARG A 645 -4.73 5.79 -29.54
N LYS A 646 -3.76 4.89 -29.74
CA LYS A 646 -3.80 3.51 -29.21
C LYS A 646 -3.91 3.50 -27.68
N LEU A 647 -3.07 4.28 -27.00
CA LEU A 647 -3.06 4.35 -25.54
C LEU A 647 -4.41 4.88 -25.03
N LEU A 648 -4.87 6.03 -25.53
CA LEU A 648 -6.14 6.65 -25.09
C LEU A 648 -7.35 5.75 -25.34
N ALA A 649 -7.42 5.06 -26.48
CA ALA A 649 -8.56 4.19 -26.82
C ALA A 649 -8.77 3.05 -25.80
N SER A 650 -7.69 2.58 -25.16
CA SER A 650 -7.73 1.50 -24.17
C SER A 650 -8.15 1.93 -22.76
N GLN A 651 -8.21 3.23 -22.49
CA GLN A 651 -8.38 3.75 -21.13
C GLN A 651 -9.85 4.06 -20.80
N PRO A 652 -10.23 4.05 -19.52
CA PRO A 652 -11.52 4.57 -19.07
C PRO A 652 -11.71 6.04 -19.46
N ASP A 653 -12.96 6.47 -19.61
CA ASP A 653 -13.28 7.86 -19.94
C ASP A 653 -12.87 8.79 -18.78
N ASN A 654 -12.45 10.01 -19.11
CA ASN A 654 -12.03 11.05 -18.16
C ASN A 654 -11.01 10.58 -17.11
N SER A 655 -10.05 9.76 -17.51
CA SER A 655 -9.09 9.13 -16.60
C SER A 655 -7.64 9.57 -16.84
N VAL A 656 -7.24 9.79 -18.09
CA VAL A 656 -5.83 9.97 -18.45
C VAL A 656 -5.35 11.38 -18.13
N VAL A 657 -4.22 11.49 -17.45
CA VAL A 657 -3.48 12.75 -17.27
C VAL A 657 -2.36 12.81 -18.30
N PHE A 658 -2.35 13.88 -19.08
CA PHE A 658 -1.36 14.13 -20.10
C PHE A 658 -0.34 15.14 -19.58
N ILE A 659 0.95 14.81 -19.64
CA ILE A 659 2.05 15.70 -19.24
C ILE A 659 2.90 15.95 -20.48
N ALA A 660 2.90 17.17 -20.99
CA ALA A 660 3.68 17.57 -22.16
C ALA A 660 4.73 18.60 -21.73
N VAL A 661 6.00 18.27 -21.93
CA VAL A 661 7.13 19.11 -21.49
C VAL A 661 8.06 19.54 -22.63
N GLY A 662 7.71 19.20 -23.87
CA GLY A 662 8.40 19.66 -25.07
C GLY A 662 7.46 20.32 -26.08
N PRO A 663 7.92 20.56 -27.32
CA PRO A 663 7.11 21.15 -28.39
C PRO A 663 5.83 20.34 -28.68
N GLU A 664 4.70 20.99 -28.99
CA GLU A 664 3.41 20.31 -29.04
C GLU A 664 3.11 19.56 -30.35
N THR A 665 4.13 19.18 -31.12
CA THR A 665 3.99 18.55 -32.44
C THR A 665 3.14 17.27 -32.39
N ASN A 666 3.38 16.38 -31.41
CA ASN A 666 2.62 15.14 -31.28
C ASN A 666 1.16 15.41 -30.91
N LEU A 667 0.90 16.36 -30.02
CA LEU A 667 -0.44 16.73 -29.55
C LEU A 667 -1.24 17.41 -30.66
N SER A 668 -0.65 18.31 -31.44
CA SER A 668 -1.31 18.92 -32.59
C SER A 668 -1.68 17.89 -33.66
N ARG A 669 -0.76 16.95 -33.96
CA ARG A 669 -1.05 15.83 -34.89
C ARG A 669 -2.12 14.90 -34.34
N LEU A 670 -2.17 14.68 -33.02
CA LEU A 670 -3.24 13.93 -32.38
C LEU A 670 -4.58 14.64 -32.59
N LEU A 671 -4.70 15.93 -32.30
CA LEU A 671 -5.96 16.67 -32.46
C LEU A 671 -6.50 16.64 -33.90
N HIS A 672 -5.60 16.69 -34.89
CA HIS A 672 -5.95 16.60 -36.31
C HIS A 672 -6.11 15.17 -36.85
N SER A 673 -5.88 14.14 -36.04
CA SER A 673 -5.96 12.77 -36.50
C SER A 673 -7.41 12.32 -36.72
N GLU A 674 -7.64 11.56 -37.79
CA GLU A 674 -8.92 10.92 -38.09
C GLU A 674 -9.10 9.62 -37.30
N ALA A 675 -10.29 9.04 -37.37
CA ALA A 675 -10.55 7.69 -36.85
C ALA A 675 -9.59 6.65 -37.45
N ASP A 676 -9.27 5.61 -36.68
CA ASP A 676 -8.30 4.56 -37.04
C ASP A 676 -8.70 3.19 -36.47
N GLU A 677 -7.80 2.20 -36.56
CA GLU A 677 -8.05 0.85 -36.06
C GLU A 677 -8.23 0.76 -34.54
N TYR A 678 -7.81 1.78 -33.78
CA TYR A 678 -7.90 1.79 -32.31
C TYR A 678 -9.19 2.45 -31.83
N SER A 679 -9.67 3.48 -32.51
CA SER A 679 -10.88 4.21 -32.12
C SER A 679 -11.67 4.74 -33.31
N PRO A 680 -13.02 4.61 -33.30
CA PRO A 680 -13.88 5.23 -34.30
C PRO A 680 -13.98 6.76 -34.16
N LEU A 681 -13.40 7.36 -33.12
CA LEU A 681 -13.38 8.80 -32.90
C LEU A 681 -12.19 9.46 -33.60
N ASP A 682 -12.41 10.67 -34.13
CA ASP A 682 -11.30 11.58 -34.43
C ASP A 682 -10.51 11.93 -33.15
N GLY A 683 -9.30 12.46 -33.32
CA GLY A 683 -8.39 12.66 -32.22
C GLY A 683 -8.90 13.67 -31.20
N LYS A 684 -9.53 14.75 -31.65
CA LYS A 684 -10.14 15.75 -30.75
C LYS A 684 -11.25 15.14 -29.89
N SER A 685 -12.13 14.34 -30.46
CA SER A 685 -13.21 13.66 -29.75
C SER A 685 -12.67 12.57 -28.82
N LEU A 686 -11.61 11.86 -29.24
CA LEU A 686 -10.93 10.87 -28.40
C LEU A 686 -10.28 11.52 -27.17
N VAL A 687 -9.59 12.65 -27.35
CA VAL A 687 -9.02 13.43 -26.24
C VAL A 687 -10.14 13.91 -25.32
N ALA A 688 -11.23 14.47 -25.87
CA ALA A 688 -12.38 14.94 -25.08
C ALA A 688 -13.02 13.84 -24.23
N GLN A 689 -13.03 12.60 -24.73
CA GLN A 689 -13.60 11.47 -24.01
C GLN A 689 -12.65 10.91 -22.94
N LYS A 690 -11.35 10.81 -23.25
CA LYS A 690 -10.41 10.00 -22.45
C LYS A 690 -9.56 10.80 -21.49
N VAL A 691 -9.20 12.03 -21.85
CA VAL A 691 -8.27 12.86 -21.08
C VAL A 691 -9.00 13.63 -19.99
N LYS A 692 -8.46 13.59 -18.78
CA LYS A 692 -8.91 14.35 -17.62
C LYS A 692 -8.28 15.74 -17.54
N LEU A 693 -6.98 15.83 -17.86
CA LEU A 693 -6.16 17.02 -17.71
C LEU A 693 -4.98 16.98 -18.69
N LEU A 694 -4.65 18.12 -19.28
CA LEU A 694 -3.33 18.39 -19.86
C LEU A 694 -2.55 19.31 -18.92
N SER A 695 -1.42 18.84 -18.40
CA SER A 695 -0.39 19.69 -17.81
C SER A 695 0.68 19.93 -18.86
N VAL A 696 0.98 21.19 -19.13
CA VAL A 696 1.92 21.60 -20.17
C VAL A 696 3.00 22.48 -19.58
N MET A 697 4.28 22.14 -19.79
CA MET A 697 5.39 23.08 -19.57
C MET A 697 5.49 23.96 -20.81
N GLY A 698 5.18 25.25 -20.65
CA GLY A 698 5.24 26.19 -21.75
C GLY A 698 4.65 27.55 -21.39
N GLY A 699 5.06 28.56 -22.15
CA GLY A 699 4.62 29.94 -21.98
C GLY A 699 5.31 30.72 -20.85
N LEU A 700 4.95 31.99 -20.78
CA LEU A 700 5.41 33.00 -19.84
C LEU A 700 4.21 33.89 -19.50
N TYR A 701 3.78 33.90 -18.23
CA TYR A 701 2.51 34.53 -17.82
C TYR A 701 2.70 35.69 -16.82
N GLY A 702 3.86 35.77 -16.18
CA GLY A 702 4.27 36.88 -15.33
C GLY A 702 4.72 38.12 -16.12
N ASN A 703 4.78 39.26 -15.42
CA ASN A 703 5.23 40.54 -16.00
C ASN A 703 6.73 40.82 -15.76
N GLU A 704 7.47 39.85 -15.22
CA GLU A 704 8.90 40.00 -14.88
C GLU A 704 9.80 39.90 -16.11
N PHE A 705 9.34 39.21 -17.15
CA PHE A 705 10.08 38.93 -18.38
C PHE A 705 9.16 39.12 -19.59
N ASP A 706 9.75 39.34 -20.78
CA ASP A 706 9.01 39.55 -22.03
C ASP A 706 9.77 38.91 -23.20
N PHE A 707 9.48 37.62 -23.44
CA PHE A 707 10.00 36.85 -24.56
C PHE A 707 9.10 35.64 -24.83
N PRO A 708 9.10 35.10 -26.05
CA PRO A 708 8.36 33.87 -26.33
C PRO A 708 9.10 32.66 -25.76
N GLU A 709 8.36 31.76 -25.11
CA GLU A 709 8.93 30.59 -24.43
C GLU A 709 9.40 29.53 -25.44
N TRP A 710 10.46 28.80 -25.08
CA TRP A 710 11.24 27.95 -25.98
C TRP A 710 10.42 26.82 -26.61
N ASN A 711 9.64 26.05 -25.84
CA ASN A 711 8.81 24.95 -26.35
C ASN A 711 7.79 25.44 -27.38
N LEU A 712 7.11 26.56 -27.08
CA LEU A 712 6.11 27.15 -27.98
C LEU A 712 6.70 27.61 -29.32
N VAL A 713 7.92 28.17 -29.32
CA VAL A 713 8.53 28.70 -30.56
C VAL A 713 9.11 27.61 -31.47
N GLN A 714 9.41 26.42 -30.94
CA GLN A 714 9.92 25.33 -31.78
C GLN A 714 8.87 24.83 -32.79
N ASP A 715 7.58 24.93 -32.45
CA ASP A 715 6.48 24.61 -33.34
C ASP A 715 5.25 25.50 -33.05
N ILE A 716 5.35 26.79 -33.42
CA ILE A 716 4.30 27.80 -33.16
C ILE A 716 2.93 27.34 -33.67
N SER A 717 2.88 26.68 -34.83
CA SER A 717 1.61 26.20 -35.39
C SER A 717 1.01 25.10 -34.52
N ALA A 718 1.81 24.16 -34.02
CA ALA A 718 1.32 23.13 -33.12
C ALA A 718 0.87 23.72 -31.77
N ALA A 719 1.66 24.63 -31.18
CA ALA A 719 1.31 25.33 -29.96
C ALA A 719 -0.03 26.07 -30.10
N GLN A 720 -0.22 26.82 -31.20
CA GLN A 720 -1.48 27.50 -31.50
C GLN A 720 -2.65 26.54 -31.60
N THR A 721 -2.49 25.40 -32.29
CA THR A 721 -3.53 24.36 -32.37
C THR A 721 -3.86 23.84 -30.98
N VAL A 722 -2.87 23.41 -30.19
CA VAL A 722 -3.13 22.79 -28.88
C VAL A 722 -3.81 23.76 -27.94
N PHE A 723 -3.28 24.97 -27.76
CA PHE A 723 -3.92 25.94 -26.85
C PHE A 723 -5.29 26.40 -27.36
N SER A 724 -5.56 26.46 -28.66
CA SER A 724 -6.88 26.89 -29.14
C SER A 724 -7.93 25.77 -29.19
N GLU A 725 -7.51 24.52 -29.33
CA GLU A 725 -8.40 23.41 -29.67
C GLU A 725 -8.47 22.28 -28.64
N TRP A 726 -7.58 22.26 -27.64
CA TRP A 726 -7.59 21.21 -26.64
C TRP A 726 -8.93 21.18 -25.87
N PRO A 727 -9.64 20.04 -25.85
CA PRO A 727 -11.04 20.02 -25.41
C PRO A 727 -11.24 19.86 -23.90
N THR A 728 -10.18 19.64 -23.12
CA THR A 728 -10.24 19.37 -21.67
C THR A 728 -9.45 20.43 -20.89
N PRO A 729 -9.50 20.47 -19.55
CA PRO A 729 -8.74 21.45 -18.78
C PRO A 729 -7.24 21.43 -19.07
N VAL A 730 -6.63 22.62 -19.12
CA VAL A 730 -5.19 22.83 -19.33
C VAL A 730 -4.60 23.58 -18.14
N ILE A 731 -3.51 23.05 -17.58
CA ILE A 731 -2.71 23.74 -16.57
C ILE A 731 -1.31 23.97 -17.14
N ALA A 732 -0.97 25.23 -17.37
CA ALA A 732 0.33 25.63 -17.88
C ALA A 732 1.35 25.88 -16.75
N SER A 733 2.55 25.35 -16.93
CA SER A 733 3.72 25.58 -16.10
C SER A 733 4.65 26.54 -16.85
N GLY A 734 4.59 27.82 -16.48
CA GLY A 734 5.31 28.88 -17.18
C GLY A 734 6.80 28.92 -16.85
N TRP A 735 7.58 29.50 -17.75
CA TRP A 735 9.03 29.65 -17.63
C TRP A 735 9.45 30.35 -16.33
N GLU A 736 8.72 31.38 -15.90
CA GLU A 736 9.00 32.15 -14.70
C GLU A 736 8.90 31.33 -13.41
N LEU A 737 8.10 30.26 -13.43
CA LEU A 737 7.93 29.37 -12.29
C LEU A 737 9.17 28.49 -12.10
N GLY A 738 9.57 27.77 -13.15
CA GLY A 738 10.76 26.93 -13.11
C GLY A 738 12.04 27.73 -12.87
N ASN A 739 12.09 29.00 -13.31
CA ASN A 739 13.21 29.89 -13.01
C ASN A 739 13.31 30.29 -11.52
N LYS A 740 12.23 30.16 -10.74
CA LYS A 740 12.23 30.40 -9.28
C LYS A 740 12.60 29.17 -8.47
N LEU A 741 12.55 27.98 -9.07
CA LEU A 741 12.77 26.68 -8.41
C LEU A 741 13.99 26.02 -9.04
N LEU A 742 15.12 26.10 -8.35
CA LEU A 742 16.39 25.59 -8.85
C LEU A 742 16.73 24.26 -8.17
N TYR A 743 16.68 23.17 -8.93
CA TYR A 743 17.10 21.84 -8.51
C TYR A 743 18.55 21.88 -8.02
N PRO A 744 18.81 21.51 -6.76
CA PRO A 744 20.12 21.68 -6.16
C PRO A 744 21.12 20.64 -6.68
N HIS A 745 22.27 21.08 -7.15
CA HIS A 745 23.34 20.18 -7.60
C HIS A 745 23.86 19.25 -6.49
N GLN A 746 23.72 19.64 -5.22
CA GLN A 746 24.03 18.77 -4.08
C GLN A 746 23.28 17.43 -4.17
N SER A 747 22.03 17.44 -4.64
CA SER A 747 21.26 16.20 -4.80
C SER A 747 21.92 15.28 -5.84
N ILE A 748 22.30 15.83 -7.00
CA ILE A 748 23.01 15.07 -8.05
C ILE A 748 24.30 14.44 -7.53
N LEU A 749 25.04 15.15 -6.67
CA LEU A 749 26.32 14.69 -6.13
C LEU A 749 26.19 13.68 -5.00
N ASN A 750 25.16 13.82 -4.15
CA ASN A 750 25.11 13.13 -2.85
C ASN A 750 23.97 12.13 -2.73
N ASP A 751 22.91 12.26 -3.54
CA ASP A 751 21.68 11.53 -3.29
C ASP A 751 21.48 10.27 -4.12
N PHE A 752 22.19 10.12 -5.24
CA PHE A 752 22.09 8.95 -6.11
C PHE A 752 23.12 7.87 -5.73
N PRO A 753 22.70 6.59 -5.62
CA PRO A 753 23.65 5.49 -5.43
C PRO A 753 24.57 5.41 -6.65
N ASP A 754 25.87 5.24 -6.40
CA ASP A 754 26.89 5.20 -7.44
C ASP A 754 26.80 6.38 -8.44
N ALA A 755 26.56 7.59 -7.92
CA ALA A 755 26.33 8.81 -8.73
C ALA A 755 27.37 9.03 -9.85
N TYR A 756 28.63 8.62 -9.67
CA TYR A 756 29.67 8.73 -10.70
C TYR A 756 29.39 7.94 -11.98
N LYS A 757 28.54 6.90 -11.92
CA LYS A 757 28.11 6.08 -13.07
C LYS A 757 26.61 6.04 -13.28
N HIS A 758 25.82 6.73 -12.46
CA HIS A 758 24.38 6.83 -12.64
C HIS A 758 24.07 7.69 -13.89
N PRO A 759 23.32 7.21 -14.90
CA PRO A 759 23.13 7.92 -16.16
C PRO A 759 22.58 9.34 -16.04
N LEU A 760 21.60 9.59 -15.16
CA LEU A 760 21.12 10.94 -14.91
C LEU A 760 22.22 11.87 -14.36
N CYS A 761 23.02 11.41 -13.40
CA CYS A 761 24.09 12.22 -12.82
C CYS A 761 25.19 12.51 -13.84
N VAL A 762 25.53 11.53 -14.68
CA VAL A 762 26.51 11.70 -15.75
C VAL A 762 25.98 12.66 -16.81
N SER A 763 24.74 12.50 -17.27
CA SER A 763 24.10 13.43 -18.21
C SER A 763 24.05 14.86 -17.67
N TYR A 764 23.77 15.03 -16.38
CA TYR A 764 23.78 16.34 -15.72
C TYR A 764 25.19 16.97 -15.74
N GLN A 765 26.23 16.19 -15.47
CA GLN A 765 27.62 16.68 -15.53
C GLN A 765 28.12 16.97 -16.95
N ILE A 766 27.54 16.30 -17.96
CA ILE A 766 27.86 16.54 -19.38
C ILE A 766 27.14 17.79 -19.88
N TYR A 767 25.89 17.98 -19.46
CA TYR A 767 25.04 19.08 -19.93
C TYR A 767 25.67 20.45 -19.63
N ASP A 768 26.15 20.69 -18.40
CA ASP A 768 26.87 21.91 -18.07
C ASP A 768 27.96 21.68 -17.00
N LYS A 769 28.87 22.64 -16.90
CA LYS A 769 30.02 22.60 -16.00
C LYS A 769 29.58 22.77 -14.55
N MET A 770 29.70 21.69 -13.78
CA MET A 770 29.48 21.69 -12.33
C MET A 770 30.39 22.68 -11.57
N PRO A 771 29.92 23.25 -10.44
CA PRO A 771 28.57 23.13 -9.88
C PRO A 771 27.59 24.15 -10.48
N TYR A 772 26.37 23.73 -10.76
CA TYR A 772 25.27 24.61 -11.14
C TYR A 772 23.94 24.01 -10.68
N ASP A 773 23.04 24.83 -10.15
CA ASP A 773 21.64 24.42 -9.92
C ASP A 773 20.85 24.57 -11.22
N ARG A 774 19.79 23.77 -11.39
CA ARG A 774 19.04 23.71 -12.64
C ARG A 774 17.59 24.11 -12.45
N GLN A 775 17.06 24.96 -13.33
CA GLN A 775 15.63 25.29 -13.34
C GLN A 775 14.77 24.02 -13.46
N THR A 776 13.62 24.00 -12.79
CA THR A 776 12.76 22.82 -12.71
C THR A 776 11.54 22.92 -13.63
N TRP A 777 11.70 23.38 -14.88
CA TRP A 777 10.56 23.70 -15.76
C TRP A 777 9.64 22.49 -15.97
N ASP A 778 10.21 21.34 -16.33
CA ASP A 778 9.42 20.13 -16.59
C ASP A 778 8.86 19.52 -15.31
N LEU A 779 9.68 19.52 -14.25
CA LEU A 779 9.35 18.91 -12.97
C LEU A 779 8.14 19.61 -12.32
N THR A 780 7.97 20.92 -12.51
CA THR A 780 6.81 21.65 -12.00
C THR A 780 5.51 21.23 -12.69
N SER A 781 5.55 20.87 -13.98
CA SER A 781 4.40 20.27 -14.67
C SER A 781 4.10 18.87 -14.12
N VAL A 782 5.12 18.02 -13.93
CA VAL A 782 4.96 16.66 -13.40
C VAL A 782 4.35 16.66 -12.00
N ILE A 783 4.92 17.43 -11.06
CA ILE A 783 4.44 17.40 -9.66
C ILE A 783 3.01 17.95 -9.53
N GLN A 784 2.65 18.98 -10.30
CA GLN A 784 1.29 19.51 -10.30
C GLN A 784 0.28 18.51 -10.87
N ALA A 785 0.66 17.77 -11.91
CA ALA A 785 -0.21 16.80 -12.54
C ALA A 785 -0.52 15.59 -11.64
N ILE A 786 0.43 15.20 -10.79
CA ILE A 786 0.37 13.97 -9.97
C ILE A 786 -0.07 14.25 -8.53
N GLU A 787 0.33 15.41 -7.97
CA GLU A 787 0.03 15.80 -6.58
C GLU A 787 -0.77 17.11 -6.49
N PRO A 788 -1.87 17.29 -7.24
CA PRO A 788 -2.63 18.54 -7.27
C PRO A 788 -3.25 18.90 -5.90
N GLU A 789 -3.44 17.91 -5.01
CA GLU A 789 -4.00 18.10 -3.67
C GLU A 789 -2.99 18.59 -2.63
N LYS A 790 -1.70 18.69 -3.00
CA LYS A 790 -0.64 19.12 -2.08
C LYS A 790 -0.45 20.62 -2.05
N ASP A 791 -1.17 21.38 -2.88
CA ASP A 791 -1.17 22.85 -2.92
C ASP A 791 0.26 23.45 -2.95
N TYR A 792 1.15 22.87 -3.76
CA TYR A 792 2.51 23.39 -3.96
C TYR A 792 2.54 24.72 -4.70
N PHE A 793 1.51 24.95 -5.52
CA PHE A 793 1.35 26.11 -6.39
C PHE A 793 -0.02 26.73 -6.18
N GLU A 794 -0.09 28.04 -6.32
CA GLU A 794 -1.34 28.74 -6.55
C GLU A 794 -1.72 28.59 -8.03
N LEU A 795 -3.02 28.46 -8.32
CA LEU A 795 -3.53 28.50 -9.68
C LEU A 795 -4.06 29.89 -10.01
N SER A 796 -3.81 30.36 -11.23
CA SER A 796 -4.45 31.57 -11.75
C SER A 796 -5.98 31.43 -11.72
N THR A 797 -6.69 32.55 -11.90
CA THR A 797 -8.11 32.47 -12.29
C THR A 797 -8.27 31.65 -13.57
N LYS A 798 -9.47 31.14 -13.82
CA LYS A 798 -9.77 30.48 -15.10
C LYS A 798 -9.70 31.47 -16.25
N GLY A 799 -9.26 31.00 -17.41
CA GLY A 799 -9.17 31.81 -18.61
C GLY A 799 -8.84 31.00 -19.86
N THR A 800 -8.33 31.71 -20.86
CA THR A 800 -7.87 31.16 -22.13
C THR A 800 -6.47 31.68 -22.39
N ILE A 801 -5.60 30.77 -22.83
CA ILE A 801 -4.23 31.05 -23.26
C ILE A 801 -4.25 31.00 -24.78
N THR A 802 -3.70 32.03 -25.43
CA THR A 802 -3.53 32.10 -26.87
C THR A 802 -2.07 32.34 -27.20
N ILE A 803 -1.55 31.68 -28.22
CA ILE A 803 -0.18 31.88 -28.69
C ILE A 803 -0.20 32.83 -29.89
N ASP A 804 0.51 33.95 -29.81
CA ASP A 804 0.56 34.91 -30.90
C ASP A 804 1.46 34.41 -32.07
N SER A 805 1.58 35.21 -33.12
CA SER A 805 2.38 34.84 -34.31
C SER A 805 3.89 34.84 -34.07
N ALA A 806 4.35 35.43 -32.97
CA ALA A 806 5.75 35.43 -32.53
C ALA A 806 6.05 34.37 -31.46
N GLY A 807 5.03 33.66 -30.98
CA GLY A 807 5.15 32.63 -29.94
C GLY A 807 4.91 33.12 -28.52
N HIS A 808 4.45 34.35 -28.31
CA HIS A 808 4.10 34.82 -26.95
C HIS A 808 2.80 34.18 -26.49
N SER A 809 2.80 33.68 -25.26
CA SER A 809 1.60 33.23 -24.58
C SER A 809 0.86 34.41 -23.95
N LEU A 810 -0.40 34.59 -24.32
CA LEU A 810 -1.27 35.65 -23.80
C LEU A 810 -2.40 35.01 -22.99
N PHE A 811 -2.51 35.37 -21.71
CA PHE A 811 -3.58 34.89 -20.83
C PHE A 811 -4.74 35.90 -20.75
N ASN A 812 -5.95 35.44 -21.07
CA ASN A 812 -7.18 36.22 -20.97
C ASN A 812 -8.11 35.56 -19.94
N ALA A 813 -8.33 36.23 -18.80
CA ALA A 813 -9.21 35.72 -17.75
C ALA A 813 -10.67 35.58 -18.24
N SER A 814 -11.29 34.45 -17.89
CA SER A 814 -12.66 34.11 -18.26
C SER A 814 -13.16 32.94 -17.40
N ASP A 815 -14.27 33.12 -16.69
CA ASP A 815 -14.86 32.07 -15.84
C ASP A 815 -15.31 30.82 -16.61
N LYS A 816 -15.48 30.96 -17.94
CA LYS A 816 -15.81 29.86 -18.87
C LYS A 816 -14.58 29.22 -19.51
N GLY A 817 -13.40 29.79 -19.27
CA GLY A 817 -12.14 29.29 -19.79
C GLY A 817 -11.73 27.97 -19.14
N GLN A 818 -11.00 27.14 -19.89
CA GLN A 818 -10.50 25.85 -19.42
C GLN A 818 -9.04 25.89 -18.98
N HIS A 819 -8.37 27.05 -19.09
CA HIS A 819 -6.95 27.18 -18.85
C HIS A 819 -6.67 27.89 -17.55
N GLN A 820 -5.62 27.44 -16.86
CA GLN A 820 -5.00 28.10 -15.73
C GLN A 820 -3.48 27.98 -15.88
N TYR A 821 -2.73 28.85 -15.21
CA TYR A 821 -1.29 28.71 -15.09
C TYR A 821 -0.85 28.71 -13.62
N LEU A 822 0.30 28.10 -13.37
CA LEU A 822 0.86 27.91 -12.04
C LEU A 822 1.61 29.16 -11.57
N MET A 823 1.44 29.48 -10.30
CA MET A 823 2.08 30.60 -9.62
C MET A 823 2.68 30.12 -8.30
N ILE A 824 3.80 30.74 -7.90
CA ILE A 824 4.38 30.52 -6.58
C ILE A 824 4.87 31.83 -5.99
N GLN A 825 4.60 32.03 -4.70
CA GLN A 825 5.04 33.19 -3.94
C GLN A 825 5.46 32.76 -2.53
N GLY A 826 6.40 33.51 -1.95
CA GLY A 826 6.90 33.28 -0.60
C GLY A 826 8.04 32.25 -0.55
N LYS A 827 9.07 32.57 0.24
CA LYS A 827 10.27 31.72 0.38
C LYS A 827 9.96 30.34 0.94
N GLU A 828 9.02 30.26 1.89
CA GLU A 828 8.64 28.99 2.52
C GLU A 828 7.97 28.04 1.52
N ASN A 829 7.07 28.54 0.66
CA ASN A 829 6.43 27.74 -0.38
C ASN A 829 7.45 27.28 -1.42
N ILE A 830 8.35 28.17 -1.86
CA ILE A 830 9.44 27.81 -2.79
C ILE A 830 10.29 26.68 -2.22
N GLN A 831 10.72 26.80 -0.96
CA GLN A 831 11.54 25.77 -0.33
C GLN A 831 10.77 24.45 -0.18
N ARG A 832 9.54 24.49 0.35
CA ARG A 832 8.68 23.30 0.50
C ARG A 832 8.48 22.56 -0.82
N THR A 833 8.22 23.31 -1.89
CA THR A 833 8.02 22.74 -3.22
C THR A 833 9.32 22.17 -3.78
N LEU A 834 10.45 22.84 -3.58
CA LEU A 834 11.76 22.34 -4.01
C LEU A 834 12.15 21.05 -3.26
N ASP A 835 11.94 21.01 -1.95
CA ASP A 835 12.19 19.81 -1.13
C ASP A 835 11.34 18.64 -1.60
N ALA A 836 10.07 18.90 -1.96
CA ALA A 836 9.20 17.91 -2.56
C ALA A 836 9.74 17.43 -3.92
N ILE A 837 10.14 18.33 -4.81
CA ILE A 837 10.73 17.97 -6.11
C ILE A 837 11.99 17.10 -5.93
N VAL A 838 12.91 17.49 -5.05
CA VAL A 838 14.13 16.69 -4.75
C VAL A 838 13.77 15.30 -4.22
N ARG A 839 12.80 15.23 -3.30
CA ARG A 839 12.31 13.96 -2.76
C ARG A 839 11.78 13.04 -3.86
N GLN A 840 10.97 13.58 -4.78
CA GLN A 840 10.37 12.79 -5.85
C GLN A 840 11.39 12.38 -6.92
N VAL A 841 12.40 13.21 -7.21
CA VAL A 841 13.49 12.85 -8.12
C VAL A 841 14.39 11.76 -7.51
N THR A 842 14.69 11.84 -6.21
CA THR A 842 15.62 10.89 -5.56
C THR A 842 14.93 9.59 -5.12
N GLY A 843 13.60 9.61 -4.95
CA GLY A 843 12.83 8.48 -4.43
C GLY A 843 13.11 8.17 -2.95
N LYS A 844 13.82 9.06 -2.24
CA LYS A 844 14.09 8.90 -0.81
C LYS A 844 12.89 9.37 -0.02
N GLU A 845 12.41 8.56 0.92
CA GLU A 845 11.59 9.08 2.01
C GLU A 845 12.44 9.98 2.91
N GLU A 846 11.82 10.96 3.60
CA GLU A 846 12.54 11.81 4.55
C GLU A 846 13.31 10.93 5.55
N LYS A 847 14.64 10.93 5.46
CA LYS A 847 15.43 10.53 6.61
C LYS A 847 15.14 11.56 7.68
N ASN A 848 14.65 11.10 8.84
CA ASN A 848 14.59 11.90 10.06
C ASN A 848 15.91 12.68 10.20
N ILE A 849 15.92 13.96 9.87
CA ILE A 849 17.05 14.86 10.11
C ILE A 849 16.97 15.19 11.60
N ASN A 850 17.31 14.21 12.42
CA ASN A 850 17.61 14.24 13.86
C ASN A 850 17.87 12.78 14.28
N GLN A 851 18.97 12.20 13.78
CA GLN A 851 19.68 11.14 14.51
C GLN A 851 20.83 11.76 15.29
#